data_AF-A0A7W1G2Y0-F1
#
_entry.id   AF-A0A7W1G2Y0-F1
#
_cell.length_a   1.000
_cell.length_b   1.000
_cell.length_c   1.000
_cell.angle_alpha   90.00
_cell.angle_beta   90.00
_cell.angle_gamma   90.00
#
_symmetry.space_group_name_H-M   'P 1'
#
loop_
_entity.id
_entity.type
_entity.pdbx_description
1 polymer ?
#
loop_
_entity_poly.entity_id
_entity_poly.type
_entity_poly.pdbx_seq_one_letter_code
_entity_poly.pdbx_strand_id
1 'polypeptide(L)'
;MSDAKQAQVQLDGGTFEVVRKRLEDQGRSLLGKVGDLDRRRRELFGSSETELLATVKVRTEHACIARDLVAVGGRLLLGCQVRMGLKSTVAPDDEFAELACAGAEIEPAKLQMIGGEPFAKDFRDIHQYYKDARLLQLRRSDTLLLAAFQTGQRLEDVRVLRWKITAAGDHESLAYIDNGGDRDYTFPPSHDFSWTRTTRDMQVQGSHPHVNILDTIFVECVGGDLTIKVENNTESGAGIFSEPVKDATQSLDDGEIHFAALEGLVLLKIRPYRENDYRHIVFNTITGEAKRIDAIGSACQQLPEGHGLIFPGGYYLASGTHKVFPHDARGMEFVRLHRAPNGEDLAYVYYERVSGVYAILRYNLIAREVDSPLICNGYCLLDDGRMIALRAEDEPARLHTLQVWRTPFASETYAAGQPTNGSFLAKLGNRELVRGISDLLHVQRLIATPQPTAPAFTDLLRHLARVRDSYHWLDHQDAGGLQDEIHGIQASANAFLGEFEMAAQLAELANQRVAGLETSAQTVIKASSYGSRDTIEAFVKPLADIRALRGTIAGAHAMARIDGAKLAAIDHRLAAAGDGLSIAALEFLGRDESLAPYRDRIAASEAAVPAMTTTAEAVSSAVGLDEIAEGLDLLVEMVNTLEVADPTRRTAILERIAETYAQLNRARAITAARRKELGGREGRAAFSAQTGLFAQAMATALALCDSPDACDEAIARLSMNLEEMEGRFADFDDHVVELATKRAEVADAFAARKQVLVDERQRRAEAIARGVDRLVQSVSKRAQAATSLEEIESLFASDQMAVKARSLLAQLRELSETVRADDGEGRLKAAREDAVRRLRDRSEIFDGDAVRLGRHRFSVNTQPLELAMVPKPGTDGPEMYFHITGTDYAARVEDEAFRSTRRFWDQPLASENAEVYRAEYLAWRILDAADHARDGLTTATLAEASLRPDGLLAIVRTLANAAHDEGYDRGVHDVDAAAILERLLHLRGACGHLRYPPLGRALGALAWSTLDVPDGGVRLRRQCRGLAGLRRTFGPAPAVA
;
A
#
# COMPACT_ATOMS: atom_id res chain seq x y z
N MET A 1 -21.03 -7.40 -34.25
CA MET A 1 -21.78 -6.99 -33.04
C MET A 1 -22.21 -8.23 -32.30
N SER A 2 -21.41 -8.66 -31.33
CA SER A 2 -21.78 -9.60 -30.29
C SER A 2 -21.15 -9.04 -29.01
N ASP A 3 -21.99 -8.59 -28.09
CA ASP A 3 -21.58 -8.09 -26.79
C ASP A 3 -20.81 -9.20 -26.05
N ALA A 4 -19.47 -9.13 -26.08
CA ALA A 4 -18.67 -9.71 -25.04
C ALA A 4 -18.92 -8.87 -23.79
N LYS A 5 -19.98 -9.22 -23.05
CA LYS A 5 -20.21 -8.76 -21.68
C LYS A 5 -19.00 -9.20 -20.86
N GLN A 6 -17.99 -8.33 -20.76
CA GLN A 6 -17.09 -8.33 -19.62
C GLN A 6 -17.98 -8.37 -18.39
N ALA A 7 -17.80 -9.40 -17.56
CA ALA A 7 -18.53 -9.56 -16.32
C ALA A 7 -18.29 -8.31 -15.48
N GLN A 8 -19.28 -7.42 -15.50
CA GLN A 8 -19.25 -6.16 -14.79
C GLN A 8 -19.26 -6.50 -13.31
N VAL A 9 -18.09 -6.41 -12.66
CA VAL A 9 -17.98 -6.56 -11.21
C VAL A 9 -18.83 -5.45 -10.60
N GLN A 10 -20.03 -5.81 -10.14
CA GLN A 10 -21.03 -4.85 -9.70
C GLN A 10 -20.74 -4.42 -8.26
N LEU A 11 -19.68 -3.63 -8.06
CA LEU A 11 -19.11 -3.25 -6.76
C LEU A 11 -20.18 -2.69 -5.78
N ASP A 12 -20.02 -2.95 -4.48
CA ASP A 12 -20.96 -2.48 -3.45
C ASP A 12 -21.01 -0.95 -3.43
N GLY A 13 -22.19 -0.40 -3.74
CA GLY A 13 -22.37 1.02 -4.04
C GLY A 13 -22.02 1.98 -2.91
N GLY A 14 -21.96 1.52 -1.66
CA GLY A 14 -21.71 2.40 -0.50
C GLY A 14 -20.27 2.91 -0.40
N THR A 15 -19.27 2.02 -0.39
CA THR A 15 -17.86 2.40 -0.18
C THR A 15 -17.23 2.91 -1.48
N PHE A 16 -17.58 2.30 -2.61
CA PHE A 16 -17.03 2.63 -3.92
C PHE A 16 -17.38 4.06 -4.36
N GLU A 17 -18.64 4.45 -4.26
CA GLU A 17 -19.09 5.79 -4.65
C GLU A 17 -18.47 6.88 -3.78
N VAL A 18 -18.21 6.58 -2.50
CA VAL A 18 -17.57 7.53 -1.57
C VAL A 18 -16.10 7.77 -1.95
N VAL A 19 -15.34 6.72 -2.24
CA VAL A 19 -13.93 6.86 -2.65
C VAL A 19 -13.83 7.52 -4.02
N ARG A 20 -14.70 7.16 -4.98
CA ARG A 20 -14.77 7.82 -6.29
C ARG A 20 -15.07 9.30 -6.17
N LYS A 21 -16.11 9.66 -5.40
CA LYS A 21 -16.48 11.07 -5.20
C LYS A 21 -15.35 11.86 -4.55
N ARG A 22 -14.65 11.27 -3.56
CA ARG A 22 -13.47 11.89 -2.95
C ARG A 22 -12.37 12.15 -3.99
N LEU A 23 -12.10 11.19 -4.87
CA LEU A 23 -11.09 11.35 -5.92
C LEU A 23 -11.50 12.44 -6.93
N GLU A 24 -12.77 12.50 -7.33
CA GLU A 24 -13.30 13.55 -8.21
C GLU A 24 -13.24 14.95 -7.56
N ASP A 25 -13.50 15.03 -6.24
CA ASP A 25 -13.37 16.28 -5.46
C ASP A 25 -11.91 16.73 -5.37
N GLN A 26 -10.98 15.80 -5.11
CA GLN A 26 -9.54 16.08 -5.10
C GLN A 26 -9.03 16.49 -6.48
N GLY A 27 -9.51 15.84 -7.55
CA GLY A 27 -9.21 16.21 -8.93
C GLY A 27 -9.69 17.62 -9.29
N ARG A 28 -10.87 18.02 -8.79
CA ARG A 28 -11.37 19.40 -8.93
C ARG A 28 -10.54 20.42 -8.13
N SER A 29 -10.11 20.07 -6.92
CA SER A 29 -9.21 20.91 -6.12
C SER A 29 -7.88 21.14 -6.85
N LEU A 30 -7.28 20.04 -7.36
CA LEU A 30 -6.05 20.10 -8.14
C LEU A 30 -6.20 21.01 -9.37
N LEU A 31 -7.30 20.86 -10.12
CA LEU A 31 -7.59 21.70 -11.29
C LEU A 31 -7.62 23.19 -10.95
N GLY A 32 -8.23 23.56 -9.82
CA GLY A 32 -8.26 24.94 -9.33
C GLY A 32 -6.86 25.48 -9.05
N LYS A 33 -6.05 24.75 -8.29
CA LYS A 33 -4.67 25.15 -7.94
C LYS A 33 -3.77 25.25 -9.16
N VAL A 34 -3.89 24.31 -10.09
CA VAL A 34 -3.14 24.32 -11.37
C VAL A 34 -3.55 25.52 -12.23
N GLY A 35 -4.84 25.85 -12.26
CA GLY A 35 -5.34 27.07 -12.92
C GLY A 35 -4.78 28.36 -12.32
N ASP A 36 -4.63 28.43 -10.99
CA ASP A 36 -4.00 29.56 -10.30
C ASP A 36 -2.50 29.67 -10.58
N LEU A 37 -1.81 28.54 -10.73
CA LEU A 37 -0.41 28.51 -11.14
C LEU A 37 -0.25 28.97 -12.60
N ASP A 38 -1.08 28.47 -13.52
CA ASP A 38 -1.04 28.85 -14.94
C ASP A 38 -1.36 30.33 -15.16
N ARG A 39 -2.31 30.88 -14.38
CA ARG A 39 -2.61 32.32 -14.41
C ARG A 39 -1.39 33.17 -14.04
N ARG A 40 -0.72 32.84 -12.93
CA ARG A 40 0.50 33.53 -12.48
C ARG A 40 1.63 33.39 -13.49
N ARG A 41 1.77 32.21 -14.13
CA ARG A 41 2.72 31.99 -15.22
C ARG A 41 2.43 32.92 -16.41
N ARG A 42 1.18 33.04 -16.87
CA ARG A 42 0.81 33.94 -17.97
C ARG A 42 1.08 35.41 -17.64
N GLU A 43 0.84 35.83 -16.39
CA GLU A 43 1.18 37.19 -15.93
C GLU A 43 2.69 37.46 -15.96
N LEU A 44 3.52 36.43 -15.69
CA LEU A 44 4.98 36.54 -15.63
C LEU A 44 5.67 36.51 -17.01
N PHE A 45 5.21 35.63 -17.89
CA PHE A 45 5.90 35.34 -19.16
C PHE A 45 5.13 35.82 -20.40
N GLY A 46 3.92 36.33 -20.20
CA GLY A 46 2.99 36.67 -21.27
C GLY A 46 2.33 35.45 -21.91
N SER A 47 1.14 35.66 -22.46
CA SER A 47 0.48 34.73 -23.37
C SER A 47 0.07 35.50 -24.62
N SER A 48 0.56 35.10 -25.79
CA SER A 48 0.16 35.71 -27.06
C SER A 48 -0.75 34.76 -27.81
N GLU A 49 -2.04 35.09 -27.88
CA GLU A 49 -2.97 34.37 -28.74
C GLU A 49 -2.69 34.64 -30.22
N THR A 50 -2.93 33.63 -31.05
CA THR A 50 -2.81 33.77 -32.50
C THR A 50 -4.00 34.54 -33.04
N GLU A 51 -3.75 35.72 -33.61
CA GLU A 51 -4.81 36.61 -34.11
C GLU A 51 -4.43 37.22 -35.46
N LEU A 52 -5.38 37.27 -36.39
CA LEU A 52 -5.21 37.95 -37.67
C LEU A 52 -5.30 39.46 -37.47
N LEU A 53 -4.17 40.17 -37.58
CA LEU A 53 -4.10 41.62 -37.42
C LEU A 53 -4.56 42.35 -38.69
N ALA A 54 -4.16 41.87 -39.87
CA ALA A 54 -4.46 42.51 -41.14
C ALA A 54 -4.45 41.53 -42.32
N THR A 55 -5.21 41.85 -43.37
CA THR A 55 -5.10 41.21 -44.68
C THR A 55 -4.76 42.30 -45.71
N VAL A 56 -3.60 42.18 -46.35
CA VAL A 56 -3.02 43.16 -47.27
C VAL A 56 -2.97 42.56 -48.67
N LYS A 57 -3.32 43.37 -49.69
CA LYS A 57 -3.16 42.97 -51.10
C LYS A 57 -1.99 43.73 -51.71
N VAL A 58 -0.99 42.99 -52.17
CA VAL A 58 0.24 43.53 -52.77
C VAL A 58 0.21 43.32 -54.27
N ARG A 59 0.63 44.35 -55.03
CA ARG A 59 0.62 44.30 -56.49
C ARG A 59 2.01 44.01 -57.07
N THR A 60 2.11 43.02 -57.95
CA THR A 60 3.29 42.75 -58.78
C THR A 60 3.17 43.41 -60.17
N GLU A 61 4.29 43.61 -60.85
CA GLU A 61 4.33 44.21 -62.20
C GLU A 61 3.66 43.30 -63.24
N HIS A 62 3.96 42.00 -63.18
CA HIS A 62 3.43 40.98 -64.07
C HIS A 62 2.41 40.08 -63.37
N ALA A 63 1.53 39.46 -64.17
CA ALA A 63 0.66 38.40 -63.67
C ALA A 63 1.51 37.17 -63.42
N CYS A 64 1.53 36.69 -62.18
CA CYS A 64 2.40 35.61 -61.74
C CYS A 64 1.69 34.74 -60.71
N ILE A 65 2.23 33.56 -60.45
CA ILE A 65 1.81 32.71 -59.35
C ILE A 65 2.82 32.94 -58.22
N ALA A 66 2.37 33.52 -57.12
CA ALA A 66 3.24 33.71 -55.95
C ALA A 66 3.58 32.34 -55.35
N ARG A 67 4.87 32.06 -55.17
CA ARG A 67 5.36 30.73 -54.77
C ARG A 67 5.86 30.66 -53.36
N ASP A 68 6.51 31.69 -52.86
CA ASP A 68 7.02 31.69 -51.49
C ASP A 68 7.33 33.10 -51.00
N LEU A 69 7.49 33.25 -49.70
CA LEU A 69 7.74 34.50 -49.01
C LEU A 69 8.77 34.31 -47.90
N VAL A 70 9.79 35.17 -47.86
CA VAL A 70 10.81 35.13 -46.81
C VAL A 70 11.05 36.53 -46.25
N ALA A 71 11.37 36.61 -44.95
CA ALA A 71 11.79 37.85 -44.29
C ALA A 71 13.32 37.91 -44.19
N VAL A 72 13.87 39.11 -44.41
CA VAL A 72 15.27 39.47 -44.19
C VAL A 72 15.29 40.82 -43.49
N GLY A 73 15.51 40.80 -42.17
CA GLY A 73 15.29 41.96 -41.31
C GLY A 73 13.88 42.53 -41.46
N GLY A 74 13.75 43.86 -41.60
CA GLY A 74 12.46 44.54 -41.78
C GLY A 74 11.86 44.49 -43.19
N ARG A 75 12.38 43.65 -44.10
CA ARG A 75 11.94 43.58 -45.50
C ARG A 75 11.56 42.14 -45.89
N LEU A 76 10.65 42.01 -46.85
CA LEU A 76 10.19 40.72 -47.35
C LEU A 76 10.61 40.54 -48.79
N LEU A 77 10.97 39.31 -49.16
CA LEU A 77 11.21 38.90 -50.53
C LEU A 77 10.12 37.92 -50.95
N LEU A 78 9.30 38.34 -51.90
CA LEU A 78 8.26 37.54 -52.53
C LEU A 78 8.83 36.89 -53.79
N GLY A 79 8.79 35.56 -53.85
CA GLY A 79 9.15 34.78 -55.02
C GLY A 79 7.93 34.41 -55.86
N CYS A 80 8.03 34.52 -57.18
CA CYS A 80 6.94 34.32 -58.11
C CYS A 80 7.35 33.47 -59.31
N GLN A 81 6.40 32.71 -59.84
CA GLN A 81 6.50 32.08 -61.15
C GLN A 81 5.81 32.95 -62.19
N VAL A 82 6.56 33.40 -63.19
CA VAL A 82 6.01 34.18 -64.30
C VAL A 82 5.93 33.32 -65.55
N ARG A 83 4.81 33.39 -66.26
CA ARG A 83 4.72 32.87 -67.63
C ARG A 83 4.93 34.03 -68.59
N MET A 84 6.15 34.15 -69.12
CA MET A 84 6.47 35.18 -70.11
C MET A 84 5.82 34.87 -71.46
N GLY A 85 5.04 35.82 -71.99
CA GLY A 85 4.37 35.68 -73.28
C GLY A 85 5.26 36.05 -74.48
N LEU A 86 5.63 37.32 -74.62
CA LEU A 86 6.36 37.87 -75.78
C LEU A 86 7.81 38.30 -75.47
N LYS A 87 8.23 38.23 -74.19
CA LYS A 87 9.57 38.62 -73.72
C LYS A 87 10.51 37.41 -73.80
N SER A 88 11.68 37.55 -74.43
CA SER A 88 12.62 36.45 -74.66
C SER A 88 13.61 36.19 -73.52
N THR A 89 13.67 37.08 -72.52
CA THR A 89 14.58 37.00 -71.38
C THR A 89 13.86 37.33 -70.07
N VAL A 90 14.08 36.51 -69.04
CA VAL A 90 13.55 36.70 -67.68
C VAL A 90 14.58 37.48 -66.87
N ALA A 91 14.18 38.60 -66.28
CA ALA A 91 14.98 39.40 -65.37
C ALA A 91 14.64 39.07 -63.90
N PRO A 92 15.55 39.33 -62.94
CA PRO A 92 15.25 39.11 -61.51
C PRO A 92 13.99 39.83 -61.01
N ASP A 93 13.76 41.06 -61.46
CA ASP A 93 12.57 41.87 -61.10
C ASP A 93 11.26 41.25 -61.59
N ASP A 94 11.32 40.30 -62.54
CA ASP A 94 10.14 39.60 -63.02
C ASP A 94 9.68 38.53 -62.01
N GLU A 95 10.61 37.78 -61.41
CA GLU A 95 10.32 36.64 -60.51
C GLU A 95 10.45 36.97 -59.02
N PHE A 96 11.05 38.11 -58.67
CA PHE A 96 11.24 38.55 -57.29
C PHE A 96 10.68 39.95 -57.07
N ALA A 97 9.89 40.11 -56.01
CA ALA A 97 9.42 41.41 -55.54
C ALA A 97 9.86 41.66 -54.10
N GLU A 98 10.47 42.82 -53.84
CA GLU A 98 10.83 43.25 -52.49
C GLU A 98 9.67 44.06 -51.90
N LEU A 99 9.31 43.77 -50.65
CA LEU A 99 8.24 44.44 -49.93
C LEU A 99 8.80 45.04 -48.64
N ALA A 100 8.41 46.27 -48.33
CA ALA A 100 8.69 46.89 -47.05
C ALA A 100 7.58 46.55 -46.06
N CYS A 101 7.94 46.16 -44.83
CA CYS A 101 7.00 45.88 -43.76
C CYS A 101 7.17 46.90 -42.63
N ALA A 102 6.12 47.66 -42.33
CA ALA A 102 6.07 48.61 -41.23
C ALA A 102 4.82 48.34 -40.39
N GLY A 103 4.98 47.66 -39.25
CA GLY A 103 3.83 47.19 -38.48
C GLY A 103 2.95 46.23 -39.29
N ALA A 104 1.64 46.46 -39.34
CA ALA A 104 0.72 45.64 -40.11
C ALA A 104 0.64 46.03 -41.61
N GLU A 105 1.32 47.11 -42.01
CA GLU A 105 1.30 47.60 -43.39
C GLU A 105 2.43 46.97 -44.20
N ILE A 106 2.11 46.56 -45.43
CA ILE A 106 3.06 45.95 -46.38
C ILE A 106 2.90 46.64 -47.73
N GLU A 107 3.99 47.22 -48.23
CA GLU A 107 4.01 47.96 -49.51
C GLU A 107 5.12 47.47 -50.44
N PRO A 108 4.92 47.52 -51.77
CA PRO A 108 5.98 47.23 -52.74
C PRO A 108 7.18 48.18 -52.59
N ALA A 109 8.39 47.63 -52.63
CA ALA A 109 9.65 48.36 -52.64
C ALA A 109 10.47 48.00 -53.89
N LYS A 110 11.48 48.81 -54.20
CA LYS A 110 12.41 48.52 -55.30
C LYS A 110 13.33 47.36 -54.91
N LEU A 111 13.46 46.34 -55.77
CA LEU A 111 14.33 45.18 -55.54
C LEU A 111 15.80 45.60 -55.46
N GLN A 112 16.37 45.52 -54.26
CA GLN A 112 17.77 45.81 -53.95
C GLN A 112 18.40 44.69 -53.10
N MET A 113 17.58 43.93 -52.36
CA MET A 113 18.02 42.93 -51.38
C MET A 113 18.90 41.80 -51.94
N ILE A 114 18.60 41.30 -53.14
CA ILE A 114 19.27 40.15 -53.75
C ILE A 114 20.17 40.53 -54.94
N GLY A 115 20.38 41.82 -55.18
CA GLY A 115 21.09 42.33 -56.36
C GLY A 115 22.59 42.02 -56.40
N GLY A 116 23.20 42.18 -57.59
CA GLY A 116 24.63 41.99 -57.82
C GLY A 116 24.91 41.40 -59.20
N GLU A 117 26.03 41.78 -59.82
CA GLU A 117 26.41 41.26 -61.14
C GLU A 117 26.59 39.73 -61.18
N PRO A 118 27.23 39.09 -60.17
CA PRO A 118 27.37 37.63 -60.15
C PRO A 118 26.03 36.90 -60.07
N PHE A 119 25.11 37.36 -59.21
CA PHE A 119 23.75 36.82 -59.11
C PHE A 119 23.00 36.98 -60.44
N ALA A 120 23.03 38.17 -61.04
CA ALA A 120 22.31 38.44 -62.28
C ALA A 120 22.83 37.57 -63.43
N LYS A 121 24.12 37.24 -63.44
CA LYS A 121 24.69 36.28 -64.40
C LYS A 121 24.14 34.87 -64.17
N ASP A 122 24.27 34.34 -62.95
CA ASP A 122 23.89 32.96 -62.67
C ASP A 122 22.36 32.73 -62.78
N PHE A 123 21.55 33.75 -62.44
CA PHE A 123 20.10 33.73 -62.67
C PHE A 123 19.75 33.66 -64.17
N ARG A 124 20.45 34.45 -65.02
CA ARG A 124 20.27 34.37 -66.48
C ARG A 124 20.70 33.01 -67.03
N ASP A 125 21.80 32.45 -66.52
CA ASP A 125 22.29 31.14 -66.94
C ASP A 125 21.22 30.05 -66.68
N ILE A 126 20.54 30.08 -65.52
CA ILE A 126 19.44 29.14 -65.21
C ILE A 126 18.34 29.20 -66.28
N HIS A 127 17.83 30.39 -66.59
CA HIS A 127 16.73 30.57 -67.56
C HIS A 127 17.16 30.39 -69.03
N GLN A 128 18.44 30.60 -69.34
CA GLN A 128 18.98 30.41 -70.69
C GLN A 128 19.20 28.93 -71.01
N TYR A 129 19.71 28.15 -70.05
CA TYR A 129 20.05 26.74 -70.27
C TYR A 129 18.89 25.78 -69.96
N TYR A 130 17.95 26.18 -69.10
CA TYR A 130 16.82 25.34 -68.69
C TYR A 130 15.48 26.00 -69.03
N LYS A 131 14.83 25.54 -70.11
CA LYS A 131 13.58 26.13 -70.62
C LYS A 131 12.39 26.02 -69.66
N ASP A 132 12.39 24.98 -68.83
CA ASP A 132 11.34 24.74 -67.82
C ASP A 132 11.74 25.27 -66.44
N ALA A 133 12.74 26.17 -66.38
CA ALA A 133 13.18 26.81 -65.15
C ALA A 133 12.01 27.51 -64.45
N ARG A 134 11.71 27.08 -63.22
CA ARG A 134 10.67 27.70 -62.39
C ARG A 134 11.07 27.67 -60.93
N LEU A 135 10.77 28.76 -60.21
CA LEU A 135 11.02 28.85 -58.78
C LEU A 135 10.16 27.83 -58.02
N LEU A 136 10.79 26.96 -57.24
CA LEU A 136 10.10 26.00 -56.37
C LEU A 136 9.84 26.58 -54.98
N GLN A 137 10.86 27.15 -54.33
CA GLN A 137 10.80 27.55 -52.92
C GLN A 137 11.85 28.62 -52.62
N LEU A 138 11.52 29.53 -51.69
CA LEU A 138 12.52 30.36 -51.01
C LEU A 138 12.72 29.82 -49.60
N ARG A 139 13.94 29.41 -49.27
CA ARG A 139 14.23 28.76 -48.00
C ARG A 139 15.30 29.51 -47.23
N ARG A 140 14.96 29.97 -46.03
CA ARG A 140 15.88 30.59 -45.08
C ARG A 140 16.30 29.58 -44.02
N SER A 141 17.60 29.43 -43.83
CA SER A 141 18.23 28.88 -42.62
C SER A 141 18.78 30.02 -41.77
N ASP A 142 19.39 29.71 -40.64
CA ASP A 142 19.96 30.74 -39.75
C ASP A 142 21.16 31.47 -40.38
N THR A 143 21.77 30.91 -41.43
CA THR A 143 22.99 31.46 -42.06
C THR A 143 22.87 31.72 -43.55
N LEU A 144 21.92 31.08 -44.23
CA LEU A 144 21.76 31.14 -45.69
C LEU A 144 20.32 31.45 -46.08
N LEU A 145 20.17 32.21 -47.16
CA LEU A 145 18.96 32.23 -47.96
C LEU A 145 19.20 31.43 -49.24
N LEU A 146 18.25 30.56 -49.59
CA LEU A 146 18.27 29.70 -50.76
C LEU A 146 17.08 30.01 -51.67
N ALA A 147 17.32 30.12 -52.98
CA ALA A 147 16.25 30.11 -53.99
C ALA A 147 16.41 28.89 -54.88
N ALA A 148 15.49 27.93 -54.75
CA ALA A 148 15.55 26.66 -55.47
C ALA A 148 14.73 26.71 -56.75
N PHE A 149 15.37 26.48 -57.90
CA PHE A 149 14.74 26.43 -59.21
C PHE A 149 14.66 24.98 -59.68
N GLN A 150 13.48 24.54 -60.12
CA GLN A 150 13.36 23.28 -60.86
C GLN A 150 13.85 23.50 -62.28
N THR A 151 14.74 22.64 -62.73
CA THR A 151 15.36 22.70 -64.06
C THR A 151 15.01 21.53 -64.99
N GLY A 152 14.33 20.50 -64.47
CA GLY A 152 13.94 19.29 -65.19
C GLY A 152 12.59 18.73 -64.75
N GLN A 153 12.23 17.54 -65.24
CA GLN A 153 10.93 16.92 -64.95
C GLN A 153 10.86 16.32 -63.54
N ARG A 154 11.99 15.89 -62.96
CA ARG A 154 12.03 15.35 -61.59
C ARG A 154 12.13 16.50 -60.60
N LEU A 155 11.60 16.29 -59.39
CA LEU A 155 11.75 17.26 -58.30
C LEU A 155 13.20 17.38 -57.83
N GLU A 156 14.05 16.38 -58.07
CA GLU A 156 15.47 16.39 -57.73
C GLU A 156 16.33 17.22 -58.69
N ASP A 157 15.82 17.52 -59.89
CA ASP A 157 16.51 18.30 -60.91
C ASP A 157 16.46 19.80 -60.55
N VAL A 158 17.25 20.22 -59.56
CA VAL A 158 17.26 21.59 -59.05
C VAL A 158 18.56 22.32 -59.30
N ARG A 159 18.47 23.65 -59.37
CA ARG A 159 19.58 24.60 -59.23
C ARG A 159 19.24 25.56 -58.11
N VAL A 160 20.14 25.68 -57.14
CA VAL A 160 19.88 26.45 -55.91
C VAL A 160 20.85 27.62 -55.79
N LEU A 161 20.32 28.84 -55.87
CA LEU A 161 21.04 30.08 -55.63
C LEU A 161 21.21 30.32 -54.12
N ARG A 162 22.39 30.76 -53.68
CA ARG A 162 22.73 30.95 -52.27
C ARG A 162 23.17 32.36 -51.94
N TRP A 163 22.65 32.88 -50.82
CA TRP A 163 23.12 34.10 -50.19
C TRP A 163 23.48 33.82 -48.74
N LYS A 164 24.59 34.40 -48.27
CA LYS A 164 24.95 34.45 -46.84
C LYS A 164 24.22 35.58 -46.14
N ILE A 165 23.69 35.32 -44.96
CA ILE A 165 23.12 36.34 -44.07
C ILE A 165 24.29 36.94 -43.26
N THR A 166 24.45 38.27 -43.32
CA THR A 166 25.69 38.96 -42.88
C THR A 166 25.53 39.90 -41.67
N ALA A 167 24.32 40.05 -41.15
CA ALA A 167 23.98 40.83 -39.94
C ALA A 167 22.82 40.14 -39.17
N ALA A 168 22.28 40.76 -38.12
CA ALA A 168 21.19 40.20 -37.30
C ALA A 168 20.09 41.23 -37.01
N GLY A 169 18.86 40.73 -36.78
CA GLY A 169 17.68 41.55 -36.51
C GLY A 169 17.27 42.44 -37.69
N ASP A 170 16.77 43.65 -37.42
CA ASP A 170 16.29 44.58 -38.44
C ASP A 170 17.36 45.03 -39.45
N HIS A 171 18.64 44.81 -39.15
CA HIS A 171 19.78 45.18 -39.99
C HIS A 171 20.31 44.04 -40.87
N GLU A 172 19.63 42.90 -40.92
CA GLU A 172 20.00 41.78 -41.79
C GLU A 172 20.21 42.19 -43.26
N SER A 173 21.29 41.68 -43.85
CA SER A 173 21.62 41.85 -45.27
C SER A 173 22.11 40.55 -45.90
N LEU A 174 21.89 40.41 -47.21
CA LEU A 174 22.29 39.26 -48.00
C LEU A 174 23.56 39.54 -48.80
N ALA A 175 24.48 38.57 -48.81
CA ALA A 175 25.65 38.57 -49.69
C ALA A 175 25.60 37.33 -50.59
N TYR A 176 25.50 37.53 -51.91
CA TYR A 176 25.45 36.41 -52.87
C TYR A 176 26.73 35.57 -52.84
N ILE A 177 26.57 34.24 -52.89
CA ILE A 177 27.68 33.28 -52.89
C ILE A 177 27.84 32.68 -54.30
N ASP A 178 26.90 31.84 -54.72
CA ASP A 178 26.93 31.08 -55.99
C ASP A 178 25.57 30.41 -56.29
N ASN A 179 25.52 29.57 -57.33
CA ASN A 179 24.39 28.73 -57.74
C ASN A 179 24.54 27.24 -57.41
N GLY A 180 25.42 26.88 -56.47
CA GLY A 180 25.78 25.51 -56.11
C GLY A 180 25.12 24.97 -54.83
N GLY A 181 23.95 25.49 -54.46
CA GLY A 181 23.31 25.19 -53.18
C GLY A 181 22.53 23.88 -53.10
N ASP A 182 22.64 22.99 -54.09
CA ASP A 182 21.86 21.76 -54.17
C ASP A 182 22.06 20.87 -52.92
N ARG A 183 23.26 20.92 -52.32
CA ARG A 183 23.60 20.18 -51.09
C ARG A 183 23.05 20.81 -49.81
N ASP A 184 22.73 22.11 -49.84
CA ASP A 184 22.14 22.84 -48.72
C ASP A 184 20.60 22.79 -48.75
N TYR A 185 20.01 22.51 -49.92
CA TYR A 185 18.57 22.32 -50.09
C TYR A 185 18.12 20.91 -49.67
N THR A 186 18.27 20.61 -48.38
CA THR A 186 17.94 19.30 -47.78
C THR A 186 16.83 19.43 -46.73
N PHE A 187 15.87 18.52 -46.72
CA PHE A 187 14.78 18.50 -45.74
C PHE A 187 15.15 17.64 -44.53
N PRO A 188 14.67 17.97 -43.32
CA PRO A 188 14.84 17.10 -42.16
C PRO A 188 14.15 15.74 -42.40
N PRO A 189 14.49 14.71 -41.60
CA PRO A 189 13.79 13.43 -41.66
C PRO A 189 12.27 13.60 -41.47
N SER A 190 11.49 12.95 -42.33
CA SER A 190 10.02 12.96 -42.24
C SER A 190 9.50 12.31 -40.95
N HIS A 191 10.31 11.47 -40.32
CA HIS A 191 10.05 10.79 -39.05
C HIS A 191 11.17 11.06 -38.06
N ASP A 192 10.83 11.40 -36.82
CA ASP A 192 11.80 11.50 -35.70
C ASP A 192 12.01 10.16 -34.97
N PHE A 193 11.46 9.08 -35.52
CA PHE A 193 11.64 7.69 -35.06
C PHE A 193 12.00 6.77 -36.24
N SER A 194 12.59 5.61 -35.93
CA SER A 194 12.99 4.61 -36.92
C SER A 194 12.05 3.40 -36.94
N TRP A 195 11.75 2.90 -38.14
CA TRP A 195 10.99 1.66 -38.34
C TRP A 195 11.90 0.43 -38.20
N THR A 196 11.51 -0.50 -37.34
CA THR A 196 12.19 -1.79 -37.11
C THR A 196 11.45 -2.90 -37.83
N ARG A 197 12.13 -3.65 -38.71
CA ARG A 197 11.54 -4.81 -39.40
C ARG A 197 11.44 -6.00 -38.44
N THR A 198 10.33 -6.73 -38.48
CA THR A 198 10.15 -7.96 -37.69
C THR A 198 11.03 -9.10 -38.20
N THR A 199 11.46 -9.98 -37.29
CA THR A 199 12.30 -11.14 -37.61
C THR A 199 11.54 -12.46 -37.41
N ARG A 200 12.12 -13.58 -37.84
CA ARG A 200 11.51 -14.92 -37.66
C ARG A 200 11.39 -15.33 -36.19
N ASP A 201 12.31 -14.91 -35.33
CA ASP A 201 12.27 -15.23 -33.90
C ASP A 201 11.06 -14.60 -33.18
N MET A 202 10.44 -13.59 -33.80
CA MET A 202 9.22 -12.95 -33.30
C MET A 202 7.95 -13.70 -33.71
N GLN A 203 8.03 -14.76 -34.52
CA GLN A 203 6.86 -15.52 -34.97
C GLN A 203 6.46 -16.58 -33.94
N VAL A 204 5.18 -16.59 -33.58
CA VAL A 204 4.57 -17.62 -32.72
C VAL A 204 3.70 -18.51 -33.60
N GLN A 205 3.98 -19.81 -33.57
CA GLN A 205 3.32 -20.82 -34.41
C GLN A 205 2.06 -21.37 -33.73
N GLY A 206 1.06 -21.76 -34.53
CA GLY A 206 -0.19 -22.40 -34.07
C GLY A 206 -1.26 -22.40 -35.16
N SER A 207 -2.54 -22.56 -34.80
CA SER A 207 -3.66 -22.56 -35.77
C SER A 207 -3.87 -21.19 -36.43
N HIS A 208 -3.65 -20.12 -35.67
CA HIS A 208 -3.62 -18.72 -36.08
C HIS A 208 -2.24 -18.14 -35.73
N PRO A 209 -1.21 -18.43 -36.56
CA PRO A 209 0.15 -17.98 -36.31
C PRO A 209 0.22 -16.46 -36.44
N HIS A 210 1.01 -15.82 -35.57
CA HIS A 210 1.14 -14.36 -35.54
C HIS A 210 2.58 -13.91 -35.24
N VAL A 211 2.89 -12.64 -35.47
CA VAL A 211 4.13 -11.98 -35.09
C VAL A 211 3.94 -11.29 -33.75
N ASN A 212 4.71 -11.70 -32.74
CA ASN A 212 4.79 -11.06 -31.44
C ASN A 212 5.64 -9.79 -31.53
N ILE A 213 5.05 -8.65 -31.19
CA ILE A 213 5.74 -7.36 -31.12
C ILE A 213 5.78 -6.94 -29.65
N LEU A 214 6.99 -6.98 -29.08
CA LEU A 214 7.33 -6.50 -27.73
C LEU A 214 6.52 -7.15 -26.60
N ASP A 215 6.04 -8.39 -26.79
CA ASP A 215 5.14 -9.08 -25.85
C ASP A 215 3.87 -8.27 -25.51
N THR A 216 3.51 -7.32 -26.40
CA THR A 216 2.44 -6.35 -26.16
C THR A 216 1.30 -6.54 -27.15
N ILE A 217 1.62 -6.74 -28.43
CA ILE A 217 0.63 -7.02 -29.48
C ILE A 217 1.09 -8.12 -30.40
N PHE A 218 0.12 -8.82 -30.95
CA PHE A 218 0.31 -9.99 -31.78
C PHE A 218 -0.39 -9.75 -33.12
N VAL A 219 0.39 -9.61 -34.18
CA VAL A 219 -0.07 -9.19 -35.50
C VAL A 219 -0.08 -10.37 -36.44
N GLU A 220 -1.21 -10.63 -37.09
CA GLU A 220 -1.34 -11.68 -38.09
C GLU A 220 -1.93 -11.14 -39.38
N CYS A 221 -1.51 -11.73 -40.49
CA CYS A 221 -2.00 -11.43 -41.83
C CYS A 221 -2.59 -12.69 -42.49
N VAL A 222 -2.91 -13.73 -41.71
CA VAL A 222 -3.32 -15.03 -42.22
C VAL A 222 -4.84 -15.16 -42.20
N GLY A 223 -5.41 -16.04 -43.04
CA GLY A 223 -6.85 -16.34 -42.97
C GLY A 223 -7.78 -15.32 -43.63
N GLY A 224 -7.24 -14.37 -44.40
CA GLY A 224 -8.03 -13.40 -45.18
C GLY A 224 -8.13 -12.00 -44.60
N ASP A 225 -7.59 -11.78 -43.40
CA ASP A 225 -7.53 -10.47 -42.77
C ASP A 225 -6.16 -10.17 -42.13
N LEU A 226 -5.95 -8.88 -41.88
CA LEU A 226 -4.91 -8.32 -41.03
C LEU A 226 -5.55 -8.12 -39.66
N THR A 227 -5.10 -8.90 -38.68
CA THR A 227 -5.65 -8.89 -37.32
C THR A 227 -4.58 -8.51 -36.30
N ILE A 228 -4.95 -7.70 -35.31
CA ILE A 228 -4.11 -7.33 -34.17
C ILE A 228 -4.77 -7.83 -32.90
N LYS A 229 -4.02 -8.60 -32.09
CA LYS A 229 -4.44 -9.15 -30.80
C LYS A 229 -3.59 -8.57 -29.68
N VAL A 230 -4.14 -8.57 -28.47
CA VAL A 230 -3.45 -8.14 -27.23
C VAL A 230 -3.11 -9.31 -26.32
N GLU A 231 -3.66 -10.49 -26.59
CA GLU A 231 -3.33 -11.74 -25.89
C GLU A 231 -2.57 -12.67 -26.83
N ASN A 232 -1.57 -13.36 -26.29
CA ASN A 232 -0.81 -14.36 -27.01
C ASN A 232 -1.65 -15.64 -27.17
N ASN A 233 -2.56 -15.62 -28.14
CA ASN A 233 -3.44 -16.74 -28.44
C ASN A 233 -3.36 -17.12 -29.93
N THR A 234 -2.93 -18.37 -30.17
CA THR A 234 -2.86 -18.97 -31.51
C THR A 234 -4.03 -19.89 -31.83
N GLU A 235 -4.98 -20.09 -30.91
CA GLU A 235 -6.18 -20.92 -31.11
C GLU A 235 -7.35 -20.15 -31.73
N SER A 236 -7.39 -18.82 -31.56
CA SER A 236 -8.43 -17.93 -32.08
C SER A 236 -7.85 -16.83 -32.96
N GLY A 237 -8.55 -16.49 -34.05
CA GLY A 237 -8.24 -15.37 -34.93
C GLY A 237 -8.93 -14.05 -34.55
N ALA A 238 -9.65 -13.97 -33.43
CA ALA A 238 -10.32 -12.74 -33.02
C ALA A 238 -9.32 -11.77 -32.36
N GLY A 239 -9.30 -10.51 -32.82
CA GLY A 239 -8.46 -9.45 -32.28
C GLY A 239 -9.21 -8.15 -32.03
N ILE A 240 -8.50 -7.14 -31.52
CA ILE A 240 -9.01 -5.78 -31.26
C ILE A 240 -9.16 -4.95 -32.55
N PHE A 241 -8.56 -5.42 -33.64
CA PHE A 241 -8.61 -4.80 -34.96
C PHE A 241 -8.54 -5.90 -36.02
N SER A 242 -9.37 -5.79 -37.06
CA SER A 242 -9.36 -6.68 -38.22
C SER A 242 -9.73 -5.89 -39.48
N GLU A 243 -8.93 -6.03 -40.54
CA GLU A 243 -9.23 -5.53 -41.88
C GLU A 243 -8.95 -6.59 -42.94
N PRO A 244 -9.79 -6.74 -43.98
CA PRO A 244 -9.54 -7.72 -45.03
C PRO A 244 -8.25 -7.44 -45.80
N VAL A 245 -7.57 -8.50 -46.24
CA VAL A 245 -6.39 -8.46 -47.12
C VAL A 245 -6.73 -8.94 -48.52
N LYS A 246 -5.97 -8.53 -49.55
CA LYS A 246 -6.25 -8.95 -50.93
C LYS A 246 -6.05 -10.44 -51.19
N ASP A 247 -5.03 -11.04 -50.59
CA ASP A 247 -4.70 -12.46 -50.79
C ASP A 247 -4.95 -13.23 -49.49
N ALA A 248 -6.04 -13.99 -49.44
CA ALA A 248 -6.41 -14.76 -48.25
C ALA A 248 -5.52 -15.98 -47.99
N THR A 249 -4.64 -16.33 -48.95
CA THR A 249 -3.73 -17.47 -48.85
C THR A 249 -2.32 -17.11 -48.39
N GLN A 250 -2.08 -15.84 -48.04
CA GLN A 250 -0.77 -15.39 -47.58
C GLN A 250 -0.39 -16.01 -46.22
N SER A 251 0.90 -16.33 -46.08
CA SER A 251 1.54 -16.73 -44.83
C SER A 251 2.16 -15.51 -44.11
N LEU A 252 2.65 -15.70 -42.88
CA LEU A 252 3.33 -14.63 -42.14
C LEU A 252 4.60 -14.11 -42.84
N ASP A 253 5.32 -14.98 -43.56
CA ASP A 253 6.55 -14.62 -44.27
C ASP A 253 6.28 -13.80 -45.54
N ASP A 254 5.05 -13.82 -46.06
CA ASP A 254 4.67 -13.12 -47.30
C ASP A 254 4.36 -11.63 -47.09
N GLY A 255 4.00 -11.25 -45.86
CA GLY A 255 3.71 -9.86 -45.47
C GLY A 255 4.94 -9.16 -44.90
N GLU A 256 5.13 -7.87 -45.20
CA GLU A 256 6.18 -7.07 -44.59
C GLU A 256 5.64 -6.30 -43.39
N ILE A 257 6.10 -6.64 -42.18
CA ILE A 257 5.72 -5.97 -40.95
C ILE A 257 6.93 -5.21 -40.39
N HIS A 258 6.72 -3.91 -40.13
CA HIS A 258 7.66 -3.07 -39.40
C HIS A 258 6.93 -2.43 -38.22
N PHE A 259 7.65 -2.12 -37.15
CA PHE A 259 7.11 -1.46 -35.98
C PHE A 259 8.03 -0.35 -35.47
N ALA A 260 7.48 0.60 -34.72
CA ALA A 260 8.23 1.57 -33.94
C ALA A 260 7.62 1.67 -32.53
N ALA A 261 8.46 1.52 -31.50
CA ALA A 261 8.05 1.62 -30.11
C ALA A 261 8.23 3.05 -29.61
N LEU A 262 7.14 3.69 -29.19
CA LEU A 262 7.13 5.05 -28.66
C LEU A 262 6.54 5.04 -27.24
N GLU A 263 6.66 6.15 -26.52
CA GLU A 263 6.03 6.27 -25.20
C GLU A 263 4.50 6.22 -25.33
N GLY A 264 3.88 5.15 -24.81
CA GLY A 264 2.43 4.95 -24.84
C GLY A 264 1.86 4.47 -26.19
N LEU A 265 2.67 4.31 -27.24
CA LEU A 265 2.21 3.95 -28.58
C LEU A 265 3.14 2.92 -29.25
N VAL A 266 2.56 1.97 -29.99
CA VAL A 266 3.27 1.10 -30.92
C VAL A 266 2.76 1.39 -32.32
N LEU A 267 3.64 1.87 -33.21
CA LEU A 267 3.30 2.12 -34.60
C LEU A 267 3.61 0.89 -35.42
N LEU A 268 2.73 0.56 -36.36
CA LEU A 268 2.87 -0.54 -37.29
C LEU A 268 2.86 -0.01 -38.71
N LYS A 269 3.77 -0.52 -39.53
CA LYS A 269 3.82 -0.32 -40.97
C LYS A 269 3.79 -1.69 -41.62
N ILE A 270 2.64 -2.03 -42.20
CA ILE A 270 2.33 -3.38 -42.66
C ILE A 270 1.98 -3.34 -44.14
N ARG A 271 2.66 -4.15 -44.94
CA ARG A 271 2.29 -4.39 -46.33
C ARG A 271 1.89 -5.85 -46.49
N PRO A 272 0.58 -6.13 -46.62
CA PRO A 272 0.09 -7.45 -46.97
C PRO A 272 0.61 -7.88 -48.35
N TYR A 273 0.66 -9.18 -48.57
CA TYR A 273 1.10 -9.80 -49.81
C TYR A 273 0.28 -9.31 -51.00
N ARG A 274 0.96 -8.97 -52.10
CA ARG A 274 0.38 -8.43 -53.35
C ARG A 274 -0.42 -7.13 -53.20
N GLU A 275 -0.25 -6.42 -52.10
CA GLU A 275 -0.69 -5.03 -51.97
C GLU A 275 0.45 -4.07 -52.38
N ASN A 276 0.09 -2.92 -52.94
CA ASN A 276 1.06 -1.90 -53.36
C ASN A 276 1.36 -0.90 -52.24
N ASP A 277 0.40 -0.71 -51.34
CA ASP A 277 0.43 0.33 -50.31
C ASP A 277 0.70 -0.29 -48.94
N TYR A 278 1.46 0.43 -48.10
CA TYR A 278 1.61 0.09 -46.68
C TYR A 278 0.41 0.65 -45.91
N ARG A 279 -0.15 -0.18 -45.03
CA ARG A 279 -1.12 0.23 -44.03
C ARG A 279 -0.37 0.67 -42.78
N HIS A 280 -0.67 1.86 -42.29
CA HIS A 280 -0.05 2.37 -41.06
C HIS A 280 -1.07 2.37 -39.93
N ILE A 281 -0.74 1.70 -38.83
CA ILE A 281 -1.64 1.51 -37.70
C ILE A 281 -0.96 2.01 -36.44
N VAL A 282 -1.71 2.74 -35.62
CA VAL A 282 -1.30 3.18 -34.28
C VAL A 282 -2.01 2.29 -33.29
N PHE A 283 -1.25 1.49 -32.55
CA PHE A 283 -1.74 0.80 -31.36
C PHE A 283 -1.42 1.66 -30.14
N ASN A 284 -2.43 1.99 -29.35
CA ASN A 284 -2.29 2.75 -28.13
C ASN A 284 -2.22 1.79 -26.94
N THR A 285 -1.07 1.76 -26.26
CA THR A 285 -0.83 0.83 -25.16
C THR A 285 -1.62 1.20 -23.90
N ILE A 286 -2.11 2.44 -23.81
CA ILE A 286 -2.91 2.94 -22.69
C ILE A 286 -4.39 2.57 -22.89
N THR A 287 -4.95 2.80 -24.09
CA THR A 287 -6.36 2.51 -24.36
C THR A 287 -6.61 1.08 -24.84
N GLY A 288 -5.56 0.37 -25.29
CA GLY A 288 -5.68 -0.94 -25.91
C GLY A 288 -6.34 -0.92 -27.29
N GLU A 289 -6.51 0.24 -27.90
CA GLU A 289 -7.14 0.39 -29.21
C GLU A 289 -6.10 0.48 -30.33
N ALA A 290 -6.41 -0.14 -31.47
CA ALA A 290 -5.64 0.00 -32.70
C ALA A 290 -6.43 0.79 -33.75
N LYS A 291 -5.78 1.76 -34.40
CA LYS A 291 -6.42 2.62 -35.41
C LYS A 291 -5.52 2.81 -36.63
N ARG A 292 -6.08 2.62 -37.82
CA ARG A 292 -5.40 2.88 -39.09
C ARG A 292 -5.31 4.39 -39.38
N ILE A 293 -4.10 4.88 -39.61
CA ILE A 293 -3.77 6.28 -39.90
C ILE A 293 -2.65 6.32 -40.95
N ASP A 294 -2.99 6.15 -42.22
CA ASP A 294 -1.98 6.06 -43.30
C ASP A 294 -1.15 7.34 -43.49
N ALA A 295 -1.67 8.50 -43.04
CA ALA A 295 -0.98 9.78 -43.12
C ALA A 295 0.35 9.81 -42.34
N ILE A 296 0.52 8.96 -41.31
CA ILE A 296 1.79 8.86 -40.58
C ILE A 296 2.90 8.24 -41.43
N GLY A 297 2.55 7.57 -42.53
CA GLY A 297 3.52 6.98 -43.46
C GLY A 297 4.30 8.00 -44.26
N SER A 298 3.69 9.15 -44.59
CA SER A 298 4.35 10.21 -45.38
C SER A 298 5.32 11.03 -44.53
N ALA A 299 4.82 11.61 -43.44
CA ALA A 299 5.61 12.32 -42.44
C ALA A 299 4.89 12.29 -41.10
N CYS A 300 5.62 12.07 -40.02
CA CYS A 300 5.06 11.98 -38.67
C CYS A 300 6.13 12.38 -37.65
N GLN A 301 5.79 13.28 -36.74
CA GLN A 301 6.68 13.72 -35.67
C GLN A 301 6.03 13.40 -34.33
N GLN A 302 6.85 13.13 -33.32
CA GLN A 302 6.37 12.99 -31.95
C GLN A 302 5.99 14.36 -31.39
N LEU A 303 4.85 14.39 -30.69
CA LEU A 303 4.54 15.49 -29.79
C LEU A 303 5.44 15.34 -28.55
N PRO A 304 5.85 16.45 -27.92
CA PRO A 304 6.71 16.39 -26.74
C PRO A 304 6.11 15.55 -25.61
N GLU A 305 6.98 15.00 -24.74
CA GLU A 305 6.56 14.31 -23.50
C GLU A 305 5.60 13.13 -23.71
N GLY A 306 5.73 12.44 -24.85
CA GLY A 306 4.89 11.30 -25.17
C GLY A 306 3.42 11.68 -25.38
N HIS A 307 3.11 12.96 -25.64
CA HIS A 307 1.72 13.41 -25.79
C HIS A 307 1.02 12.82 -27.02
N GLY A 308 1.79 12.25 -27.97
CA GLY A 308 1.27 11.56 -29.14
C GLY A 308 2.06 11.89 -30.40
N LEU A 309 1.35 12.00 -31.52
CA LEU A 309 1.88 12.16 -32.86
C LEU A 309 1.22 13.33 -33.59
N ILE A 310 1.98 13.97 -34.45
CA ILE A 310 1.50 14.98 -35.38
C ILE A 310 2.02 14.69 -36.79
N PHE A 311 1.13 14.80 -37.77
CA PHE A 311 1.38 14.50 -39.17
C PHE A 311 0.68 15.58 -40.03
N PRO A 312 1.05 15.76 -41.30
CA PRO A 312 0.59 16.93 -42.07
C PRO A 312 -0.93 17.07 -42.10
N GLY A 313 -1.66 15.95 -42.13
CA GLY A 313 -3.12 15.92 -42.15
C GLY A 313 -3.83 16.00 -40.78
N GLY A 314 -3.12 15.96 -39.65
CA GLY A 314 -3.76 15.77 -38.35
C GLY A 314 -2.85 15.38 -37.20
N TYR A 315 -3.46 14.83 -36.15
CA TYR A 315 -2.75 14.39 -34.96
C TYR A 315 -3.43 13.21 -34.29
N TYR A 316 -2.68 12.51 -33.45
CA TYR A 316 -3.14 11.44 -32.57
C TYR A 316 -2.55 11.67 -31.17
N LEU A 317 -3.37 11.85 -30.16
CA LEU A 317 -2.92 12.04 -28.78
C LEU A 317 -2.84 10.71 -28.04
N ALA A 318 -1.97 10.63 -27.02
CA ALA A 318 -1.87 9.47 -26.13
C ALA A 318 -3.20 9.12 -25.42
N SER A 319 -4.12 10.07 -25.29
CA SER A 319 -5.50 9.83 -24.82
C SER A 319 -6.37 9.01 -25.79
N GLY A 320 -5.89 8.69 -27.00
CA GLY A 320 -6.66 8.09 -28.08
C GLY A 320 -7.40 9.12 -28.95
N THR A 321 -7.41 10.39 -28.56
CA THR A 321 -8.04 11.47 -29.34
C THR A 321 -7.30 11.65 -30.66
N HIS A 322 -8.04 11.62 -31.76
CA HIS A 322 -7.49 11.70 -33.10
C HIS A 322 -8.34 12.62 -33.97
N LYS A 323 -7.69 13.52 -34.70
CA LYS A 323 -8.36 14.44 -35.63
C LYS A 323 -7.61 14.52 -36.94
N VAL A 324 -8.37 14.41 -38.04
CA VAL A 324 -7.90 14.69 -39.40
C VAL A 324 -8.55 15.98 -39.86
N PHE A 325 -7.75 16.92 -40.34
CA PHE A 325 -8.24 18.19 -40.84
C PHE A 325 -8.63 18.08 -42.32
N PRO A 326 -9.66 18.81 -42.78
CA PRO A 326 -10.17 18.71 -44.15
C PRO A 326 -9.28 19.50 -45.14
N HIS A 327 -8.06 19.02 -45.38
CA HIS A 327 -7.15 19.54 -46.41
C HIS A 327 -6.33 18.40 -47.03
N ASP A 328 -5.75 18.64 -48.21
CA ASP A 328 -4.91 17.64 -48.87
C ASP A 328 -3.50 17.65 -48.25
N ALA A 329 -3.16 16.55 -47.57
CA ALA A 329 -1.89 16.36 -46.89
C ALA A 329 -0.93 15.42 -47.65
N ARG A 330 -1.31 14.95 -48.84
CA ARG A 330 -0.52 13.97 -49.60
C ARG A 330 0.77 14.59 -50.11
N GLY A 331 1.87 13.87 -49.96
CA GLY A 331 3.19 14.31 -50.44
C GLY A 331 3.81 15.44 -49.62
N MET A 332 3.18 15.87 -48.52
CA MET A 332 3.75 16.87 -47.62
C MET A 332 4.94 16.30 -46.84
N GLU A 333 6.06 17.00 -46.91
CA GLU A 333 7.31 16.67 -46.20
C GLU A 333 7.46 17.58 -44.97
N PHE A 334 8.06 17.07 -43.90
CA PHE A 334 8.37 17.88 -42.73
C PHE A 334 9.50 18.88 -43.07
N VAL A 335 9.31 20.15 -42.70
CA VAL A 335 10.28 21.22 -43.00
C VAL A 335 11.03 21.67 -41.76
N ARG A 336 10.31 21.97 -40.67
CA ARG A 336 10.88 22.41 -39.39
C ARG A 336 9.82 22.46 -38.28
N LEU A 337 10.32 22.54 -37.05
CA LEU A 337 9.58 22.84 -35.84
C LEU A 337 9.95 24.24 -35.34
N HIS A 338 8.96 25.09 -35.09
CA HIS A 338 9.14 26.34 -34.35
C HIS A 338 8.71 26.15 -32.91
N ARG A 339 9.52 26.64 -31.96
CA ARG A 339 9.24 26.62 -30.53
C ARG A 339 9.04 28.05 -30.07
N ALA A 340 7.88 28.36 -29.52
CA ALA A 340 7.60 29.69 -29.01
C ALA A 340 8.38 29.94 -27.69
N PRO A 341 8.88 31.16 -27.44
CA PRO A 341 9.53 31.52 -26.18
C PRO A 341 8.61 31.44 -24.96
N ASN A 342 7.28 31.47 -25.17
CA ASN A 342 6.30 31.23 -24.10
C ASN A 342 6.29 29.78 -23.58
N GLY A 343 7.10 28.89 -24.16
CA GLY A 343 7.31 27.52 -23.68
C GLY A 343 6.12 26.58 -23.85
N GLU A 344 4.96 27.06 -24.30
CA GLU A 344 3.72 26.27 -24.43
C GLU A 344 3.31 25.99 -25.88
N ASP A 345 3.71 26.81 -26.84
CA ASP A 345 3.30 26.64 -28.24
C ASP A 345 4.43 26.09 -29.11
N LEU A 346 4.09 25.10 -29.94
CA LEU A 346 4.92 24.58 -31.01
C LEU A 346 4.20 24.73 -32.34
N ALA A 347 4.93 25.01 -33.43
CA ALA A 347 4.38 24.96 -34.78
C ALA A 347 5.18 23.98 -35.64
N TYR A 348 4.49 22.93 -36.09
CA TYR A 348 5.02 21.93 -37.02
C TYR A 348 4.70 22.39 -38.44
N VAL A 349 5.74 22.53 -39.26
CA VAL A 349 5.62 23.05 -40.61
C VAL A 349 5.87 21.92 -41.60
N TYR A 350 4.88 21.70 -42.46
CA TYR A 350 4.96 20.76 -43.57
C TYR A 350 4.85 21.51 -44.90
N TYR A 351 5.44 20.96 -45.95
CA TYR A 351 5.47 21.57 -47.28
C TYR A 351 5.29 20.52 -48.38
N GLU A 352 4.44 20.81 -49.36
CA GLU A 352 4.30 20.01 -50.58
C GLU A 352 4.94 20.77 -51.75
N ARG A 353 5.94 20.14 -52.38
CA ARG A 353 6.87 20.80 -53.30
C ARG A 353 6.28 21.15 -54.66
N VAL A 354 5.26 20.42 -55.12
CA VAL A 354 4.66 20.62 -56.45
C VAL A 354 3.71 21.82 -56.42
N SER A 355 2.71 21.77 -55.55
CA SER A 355 1.70 22.81 -55.32
C SER A 355 2.29 24.04 -54.65
N GLY A 356 3.38 23.90 -53.87
CA GLY A 356 3.95 25.01 -53.12
C GLY A 356 3.06 25.41 -51.96
N VAL A 357 2.50 24.42 -51.25
CA VAL A 357 1.57 24.63 -50.14
C VAL A 357 2.24 24.22 -48.83
N TYR A 358 2.19 25.11 -47.86
CA TYR A 358 2.55 24.88 -46.48
C TYR A 358 1.32 24.55 -45.64
N ALA A 359 1.49 23.60 -44.71
CA ALA A 359 0.57 23.37 -43.61
C ALA A 359 1.31 23.61 -42.29
N ILE A 360 0.86 24.61 -41.53
CA ILE A 360 1.43 24.94 -40.22
C ILE A 360 0.44 24.51 -39.14
N LEU A 361 0.81 23.49 -38.37
CA LEU A 361 -0.01 22.96 -37.29
C LEU A 361 0.55 23.44 -35.95
N ARG A 362 -0.22 24.26 -35.24
CA ARG A 362 0.14 24.73 -33.90
C ARG A 362 -0.34 23.74 -32.85
N TYR A 363 0.56 23.28 -32.00
CA TYR A 363 0.29 22.43 -30.86
C TYR A 363 0.58 23.18 -29.55
N ASN A 364 -0.39 23.15 -28.63
CA ASN A 364 -0.23 23.71 -27.30
C ASN A 364 0.06 22.59 -26.27
N LEU A 365 1.20 22.67 -25.57
CA LEU A 365 1.64 21.71 -24.57
C LEU A 365 0.70 21.59 -23.36
N ILE A 366 0.11 22.70 -22.90
CA ILE A 366 -0.76 22.72 -21.71
C ILE A 366 -2.11 22.10 -22.04
N ALA A 367 -2.80 22.65 -23.04
CA ALA A 367 -4.10 22.15 -23.48
C ALA A 367 -3.98 20.71 -24.05
N ARG A 368 -2.82 20.39 -24.65
CA ARG A 368 -2.58 19.21 -25.48
C ARG A 368 -3.53 19.17 -26.67
N GLU A 369 -3.69 20.30 -27.34
CA GLU A 369 -4.57 20.45 -28.49
C GLU A 369 -3.81 21.00 -29.69
N VAL A 370 -4.28 20.65 -30.88
CA VAL A 370 -3.80 21.21 -32.15
C VAL A 370 -4.90 22.06 -32.76
N ASP A 371 -4.55 23.29 -33.10
CA ASP A 371 -5.46 24.22 -33.77
C ASP A 371 -5.74 23.81 -35.22
N SER A 372 -6.73 24.46 -35.83
CA SER A 372 -6.95 24.36 -37.28
C SER A 372 -5.67 24.76 -38.04
N PRO A 373 -5.16 23.93 -38.98
CA PRO A 373 -3.92 24.20 -39.69
C PRO A 373 -3.98 25.52 -40.46
N LEU A 374 -2.93 26.33 -40.33
CA LEU A 374 -2.73 27.49 -41.20
C LEU A 374 -2.12 27.01 -42.51
N ILE A 375 -2.99 26.83 -43.51
CA ILE A 375 -2.57 26.54 -44.89
C ILE A 375 -2.03 27.82 -45.52
N CYS A 376 -0.96 27.81 -46.30
CA CYS A 376 -0.50 29.01 -47.03
C CYS A 376 0.46 28.59 -48.17
N ASN A 377 0.85 29.51 -49.03
CA ASN A 377 1.83 29.24 -50.11
C ASN A 377 3.24 29.71 -49.76
N GLY A 378 3.36 30.59 -48.78
CA GLY A 378 4.63 31.02 -48.21
C GLY A 378 4.40 31.65 -46.86
N TYR A 379 5.39 31.61 -45.98
CA TYR A 379 5.29 32.27 -44.69
C TYR A 379 6.64 32.74 -44.19
N CYS A 380 6.64 33.82 -43.42
CA CYS A 380 7.80 34.25 -42.66
C CYS A 380 7.42 34.64 -41.24
N LEU A 381 8.38 34.51 -40.33
CA LEU A 381 8.29 34.93 -38.94
C LEU A 381 9.22 36.12 -38.73
N LEU A 382 8.69 37.19 -38.14
CA LEU A 382 9.44 38.36 -37.70
C LEU A 382 9.87 38.17 -36.24
N ASP A 383 10.91 38.90 -35.81
CA ASP A 383 11.50 38.75 -34.48
C ASP A 383 10.52 39.02 -33.34
N ASP A 384 9.53 39.89 -33.54
CA ASP A 384 8.51 40.24 -32.55
C ASP A 384 7.32 39.26 -32.47
N GLY A 385 7.37 38.16 -33.23
CA GLY A 385 6.34 37.12 -33.24
C GLY A 385 5.23 37.33 -34.26
N ARG A 386 5.29 38.39 -35.09
CA ARG A 386 4.38 38.50 -36.23
C ARG A 386 4.72 37.46 -37.31
N MET A 387 3.71 36.73 -37.76
CA MET A 387 3.81 35.82 -38.90
C MET A 387 3.10 36.43 -40.10
N ILE A 388 3.76 36.46 -41.25
CA ILE A 388 3.14 36.89 -42.51
C ILE A 388 2.94 35.65 -43.38
N ALA A 389 1.70 35.37 -43.72
CA ALA A 389 1.31 34.22 -44.53
C ALA A 389 0.80 34.68 -45.91
N LEU A 390 1.41 34.15 -46.97
CA LEU A 390 1.02 34.36 -48.35
C LEU A 390 -0.09 33.38 -48.75
N ARG A 391 -1.16 33.91 -49.34
CA ARG A 391 -2.25 33.14 -49.96
C ARG A 391 -2.20 33.40 -51.47
N ALA A 392 -1.71 32.41 -52.21
CA ALA A 392 -1.67 32.46 -53.67
C ALA A 392 -2.90 31.78 -54.27
N GLU A 393 -3.30 32.25 -55.45
CA GLU A 393 -4.28 31.57 -56.30
C GLU A 393 -3.54 30.68 -57.30
N ASP A 394 -4.19 29.61 -57.79
CA ASP A 394 -3.59 28.69 -58.78
C ASP A 394 -3.44 29.35 -60.16
N GLU A 395 -4.18 30.42 -60.44
CA GLU A 395 -4.10 31.20 -61.67
C GLU A 395 -3.15 32.39 -61.53
N PRO A 396 -2.38 32.75 -62.58
CA PRO A 396 -1.50 33.92 -62.55
C PRO A 396 -2.27 35.22 -62.28
N ALA A 397 -1.95 35.90 -61.18
CA ALA A 397 -2.59 37.14 -60.74
C ALA A 397 -1.57 38.27 -60.54
N ARG A 398 -2.05 39.52 -60.56
CA ARG A 398 -1.22 40.70 -60.24
C ARG A 398 -1.38 41.17 -58.80
N LEU A 399 -2.41 40.72 -58.10
CA LEU A 399 -2.70 41.08 -56.71
C LEU A 399 -2.57 39.83 -55.86
N HIS A 400 -1.65 39.84 -54.91
CA HIS A 400 -1.34 38.72 -54.03
C HIS A 400 -1.77 39.05 -52.61
N THR A 401 -2.41 38.09 -51.94
CA THR A 401 -2.97 38.30 -50.61
C THR A 401 -1.96 37.87 -49.55
N LEU A 402 -1.61 38.79 -48.65
CA LEU A 402 -0.79 38.55 -47.47
C LEU A 402 -1.63 38.73 -46.22
N GLN A 403 -1.49 37.82 -45.26
CA GLN A 403 -2.15 37.89 -43.96
C GLN A 403 -1.10 38.11 -42.88
N VAL A 404 -1.26 39.15 -42.07
CA VAL A 404 -0.38 39.45 -40.94
C VAL A 404 -1.04 38.91 -39.68
N TRP A 405 -0.42 37.92 -39.05
CA TRP A 405 -0.85 37.30 -37.81
C TRP A 405 0.06 37.73 -36.67
N ARG A 406 -0.51 38.03 -35.52
CA ARG A 406 0.22 37.98 -34.26
C ARG A 406 0.28 36.52 -33.82
N THR A 407 1.47 36.02 -33.49
CA THR A 407 1.66 34.63 -33.05
C THR A 407 2.59 34.59 -31.84
N PRO A 408 2.60 33.48 -31.06
CA PRO A 408 3.55 33.33 -29.95
C PRO A 408 5.00 33.05 -30.39
N PHE A 409 5.28 32.92 -31.69
CA PHE A 409 6.59 32.50 -32.23
C PHE A 409 7.56 33.68 -32.44
N ALA A 410 7.80 34.46 -31.39
CA ALA A 410 8.84 35.49 -31.38
C ALA A 410 10.26 34.88 -31.32
N SER A 411 11.29 35.67 -31.68
CA SER A 411 12.67 35.23 -31.55
C SER A 411 13.11 35.17 -30.07
N GLU A 412 14.07 34.29 -29.75
CA GLU A 412 14.61 34.17 -28.39
C GLU A 412 15.26 35.49 -27.91
N THR A 413 15.91 36.22 -28.83
CA THR A 413 16.53 37.52 -28.55
C THR A 413 15.49 38.58 -28.17
N TYR A 414 14.34 38.61 -28.87
CA TYR A 414 13.25 39.53 -28.56
C TYR A 414 12.60 39.18 -27.21
N ALA A 415 12.38 37.90 -26.94
CA ALA A 415 11.79 37.44 -25.68
C ALA A 415 12.72 37.70 -24.48
N ALA A 416 14.04 37.51 -24.62
CA ALA A 416 15.01 37.79 -23.55
C ALA A 416 15.12 39.28 -23.20
N GLY A 417 14.73 40.19 -24.11
CA GLY A 417 14.68 41.62 -23.86
C GLY A 417 13.47 42.10 -23.03
N GLN A 418 12.52 41.22 -22.72
CA GLN A 418 11.33 41.56 -21.93
C GLN A 418 11.64 41.63 -20.42
N PRO A 419 11.04 42.58 -19.67
CA PRO A 419 11.29 42.73 -18.24
C PRO A 419 10.76 41.53 -17.45
N THR A 420 11.62 40.90 -16.64
CA THR A 420 11.22 39.86 -15.67
C THR A 420 11.28 40.40 -14.24
N ASN A 421 10.39 39.94 -13.37
CA ASN A 421 10.27 40.46 -12.00
C ASN A 421 11.15 39.73 -10.96
N GLY A 422 12.02 38.80 -11.39
CA GLY A 422 12.96 38.08 -10.52
C GLY A 422 12.33 37.12 -9.49
N SER A 423 11.03 36.84 -9.60
CA SER A 423 10.31 35.87 -8.75
C SER A 423 10.86 34.45 -8.87
N PHE A 424 10.54 33.56 -7.92
CA PHE A 424 10.94 32.14 -7.98
C PHE A 424 10.46 31.48 -9.28
N LEU A 425 9.20 31.71 -9.66
CA LEU A 425 8.62 31.21 -10.91
C LEU A 425 9.38 31.74 -12.14
N ALA A 426 9.84 32.99 -12.11
CA ALA A 426 10.69 33.54 -13.17
C ALA A 426 12.07 32.86 -13.26
N LYS A 427 12.66 32.48 -12.10
CA LYS A 427 13.95 31.74 -12.04
C LYS A 427 13.83 30.28 -12.48
N LEU A 428 12.71 29.63 -12.16
CA LEU A 428 12.42 28.26 -12.57
C LEU A 428 12.32 28.15 -14.10
N GLY A 429 11.82 29.20 -14.75
CA GLY A 429 11.69 29.31 -16.19
C GLY A 429 10.34 28.78 -16.69
N ASN A 430 9.80 29.46 -17.70
CA ASN A 430 8.46 29.18 -18.21
C ASN A 430 8.30 27.75 -18.75
N ARG A 431 9.32 27.23 -19.44
CA ARG A 431 9.29 25.89 -20.02
C ARG A 431 9.07 24.80 -18.96
N GLU A 432 9.72 24.93 -17.81
CA GLU A 432 9.59 23.98 -16.71
C GLU A 432 8.19 24.05 -16.07
N LEU A 433 7.64 25.26 -15.93
CA LEU A 433 6.28 25.47 -15.42
C LEU A 433 5.21 24.91 -16.36
N VAL A 434 5.35 25.14 -17.67
CA VAL A 434 4.43 24.62 -18.69
C VAL A 434 4.36 23.09 -18.63
N ARG A 435 5.52 22.43 -18.50
CA ARG A 435 5.63 20.97 -18.36
C ARG A 435 4.87 20.46 -17.14
N GLY A 436 5.19 21.01 -15.97
CA GLY A 436 4.50 20.64 -14.73
C GLY A 436 2.99 20.89 -14.81
N ILE A 437 2.56 22.04 -15.32
CA ILE A 437 1.13 22.35 -15.47
C ILE A 437 0.46 21.35 -16.42
N SER A 438 1.06 21.03 -17.57
CA SER A 438 0.50 20.06 -18.52
C SER A 438 0.33 18.68 -17.88
N ASP A 439 1.33 18.22 -17.16
CA ASP A 439 1.31 16.91 -16.49
C ASP A 439 0.28 16.85 -15.35
N LEU A 440 0.10 17.94 -14.59
CA LEU A 440 -0.91 18.04 -13.54
C LEU A 440 -2.33 18.11 -14.11
N LEU A 441 -2.54 18.82 -15.22
CA LEU A 441 -3.82 18.79 -15.95
C LEU A 441 -4.10 17.40 -16.53
N HIS A 442 -3.05 16.63 -16.88
CA HIS A 442 -3.23 15.24 -17.31
C HIS A 442 -3.69 14.32 -16.17
N VAL A 443 -3.17 14.50 -14.95
CA VAL A 443 -3.69 13.80 -13.76
C VAL A 443 -5.20 14.00 -13.63
N GLN A 444 -5.69 15.23 -13.80
CA GLN A 444 -7.13 15.52 -13.74
C GLN A 444 -7.91 14.77 -14.83
N ARG A 445 -7.38 14.70 -16.06
CA ARG A 445 -8.02 13.97 -17.17
C ARG A 445 -8.10 12.48 -16.88
N LEU A 446 -7.06 11.88 -16.29
CA LEU A 446 -7.06 10.48 -15.88
C LEU A 446 -8.11 10.20 -14.79
N ILE A 447 -8.25 11.11 -13.81
CA ILE A 447 -9.29 11.01 -12.76
C ILE A 447 -10.71 11.11 -13.37
N ALA A 448 -10.91 11.94 -14.38
CA ALA A 448 -12.21 12.18 -15.01
C ALA A 448 -12.69 11.04 -15.94
N THR A 449 -11.96 9.92 -16.02
CA THR A 449 -12.30 8.79 -16.90
C THR A 449 -13.66 8.17 -16.50
N PRO A 450 -14.64 8.04 -17.43
CA PRO A 450 -16.02 7.65 -17.07
C PRO A 450 -16.15 6.24 -16.50
N GLN A 451 -15.37 5.29 -17.03
CA GLN A 451 -15.34 3.88 -16.63
C GLN A 451 -13.94 3.50 -16.16
N PRO A 452 -13.64 3.70 -14.88
CA PRO A 452 -12.31 3.42 -14.40
C PRO A 452 -12.12 1.92 -14.20
N THR A 453 -11.01 1.40 -14.71
CA THR A 453 -10.56 0.01 -14.58
C THR A 453 -9.34 -0.04 -13.66
N ALA A 454 -8.99 -1.23 -13.13
CA ALA A 454 -7.77 -1.39 -12.34
C ALA A 454 -6.49 -0.92 -13.09
N PRO A 455 -6.34 -1.23 -14.40
CA PRO A 455 -5.27 -0.66 -15.22
C PRO A 455 -5.27 0.87 -15.26
N ALA A 456 -6.43 1.51 -15.45
CA ALA A 456 -6.51 2.98 -15.50
C ALA A 456 -6.05 3.64 -14.18
N PHE A 457 -6.35 3.02 -13.03
CA PHE A 457 -5.86 3.48 -11.73
C PHE A 457 -4.37 3.23 -11.52
N THR A 458 -3.86 2.12 -12.04
CA THR A 458 -2.42 1.80 -12.02
C THR A 458 -1.65 2.83 -12.85
N ASP A 459 -2.19 3.22 -14.01
CA ASP A 459 -1.61 4.27 -14.87
C ASP A 459 -1.66 5.65 -14.20
N LEU A 460 -2.77 5.99 -13.53
CA LEU A 460 -2.87 7.21 -12.70
C LEU A 460 -1.78 7.24 -11.62
N LEU A 461 -1.59 6.15 -10.89
CA LEU A 461 -0.56 6.06 -9.85
C LEU A 461 0.86 6.17 -10.43
N ARG A 462 1.12 5.55 -11.59
CA ARG A 462 2.40 5.65 -12.30
C ARG A 462 2.67 7.10 -12.73
N HIS A 463 1.67 7.79 -13.26
CA HIS A 463 1.79 9.19 -13.69
C HIS A 463 2.00 10.12 -12.49
N LEU A 464 1.26 9.95 -11.39
CA LEU A 464 1.44 10.71 -10.14
C LEU A 464 2.87 10.57 -9.58
N ALA A 465 3.43 9.36 -9.60
CA ALA A 465 4.81 9.13 -9.19
C ALA A 465 5.80 9.88 -10.09
N ARG A 466 5.63 9.78 -11.42
CA ARG A 466 6.48 10.49 -12.40
C ARG A 466 6.44 12.00 -12.20
N VAL A 467 5.27 12.58 -11.98
CA VAL A 467 5.08 14.03 -11.75
C VAL A 467 5.84 14.46 -10.49
N ARG A 468 5.70 13.71 -9.40
CA ARG A 468 6.39 14.02 -8.15
C ARG A 468 7.91 13.94 -8.27
N ASP A 469 8.40 12.95 -9.00
CA ASP A 469 9.84 12.72 -9.17
C ASP A 469 10.46 13.74 -10.14
N SER A 470 9.68 14.22 -11.13
CA SER A 470 10.15 15.13 -12.17
C SER A 470 10.16 16.60 -11.75
N TYR A 471 9.22 17.00 -10.88
CA TYR A 471 9.01 18.42 -10.52
C TYR A 471 9.25 18.66 -9.03
N HIS A 472 10.52 18.84 -8.65
CA HIS A 472 10.89 19.08 -7.25
C HIS A 472 10.33 20.38 -6.65
N TRP A 473 9.92 21.33 -7.49
CA TRP A 473 9.39 22.64 -7.07
C TRP A 473 7.93 22.60 -6.62
N LEU A 474 7.24 21.45 -6.73
CA LEU A 474 5.83 21.29 -6.32
C LEU A 474 5.61 21.53 -4.82
N ASP A 475 6.66 21.41 -4.01
CA ASP A 475 6.67 21.67 -2.56
C ASP A 475 6.83 23.17 -2.21
N HIS A 476 7.26 24.00 -3.17
CA HIS A 476 7.56 25.40 -2.93
C HIS A 476 6.26 26.19 -2.73
N GLN A 477 6.28 27.16 -1.81
CA GLN A 477 5.09 27.93 -1.44
C GLN A 477 4.47 28.66 -2.65
N ASP A 478 5.30 29.17 -3.55
CA ASP A 478 4.86 29.83 -4.79
C ASP A 478 4.11 28.89 -5.75
N ALA A 479 4.30 27.57 -5.64
CA ALA A 479 3.55 26.57 -6.42
C ALA A 479 2.10 26.36 -5.93
N GLY A 480 1.72 26.89 -4.76
CA GLY A 480 0.34 26.84 -4.25
C GLY A 480 -0.02 25.54 -3.52
N GLY A 481 0.97 24.81 -3.00
CA GLY A 481 0.76 23.57 -2.24
C GLY A 481 0.20 22.44 -3.11
N LEU A 482 0.79 22.22 -4.28
CA LEU A 482 0.38 21.15 -5.21
C LEU A 482 0.83 19.76 -4.75
N GLN A 483 1.95 19.69 -4.01
CA GLN A 483 2.48 18.44 -3.47
C GLN A 483 1.47 17.71 -2.57
N ASP A 484 0.80 18.44 -1.68
CA ASP A 484 -0.18 17.86 -0.74
C ASP A 484 -1.40 17.29 -1.47
N GLU A 485 -1.88 17.96 -2.52
CA GLU A 485 -2.97 17.49 -3.37
C GLU A 485 -2.59 16.21 -4.12
N ILE A 486 -1.39 16.15 -4.69
CA ILE A 486 -0.88 14.97 -5.39
C ILE A 486 -0.81 13.78 -4.43
N HIS A 487 -0.28 13.97 -3.22
CA HIS A 487 -0.26 12.94 -2.17
C HIS A 487 -1.67 12.50 -1.77
N GLY A 488 -2.61 13.44 -1.63
CA GLY A 488 -4.01 13.14 -1.34
C GLY A 488 -4.68 12.28 -2.43
N ILE A 489 -4.44 12.60 -3.70
CA ILE A 489 -4.94 11.85 -4.85
C ILE A 489 -4.29 10.45 -4.88
N GLN A 490 -2.98 10.36 -4.66
CA GLN A 490 -2.25 9.07 -4.64
C GLN A 490 -2.80 8.14 -3.55
N ALA A 491 -3.06 8.67 -2.35
CA ALA A 491 -3.65 7.89 -1.25
C ALA A 491 -5.05 7.37 -1.60
N SER A 492 -5.91 8.23 -2.18
CA SER A 492 -7.26 7.83 -2.61
C SER A 492 -7.24 6.80 -3.76
N ALA A 493 -6.33 6.95 -4.73
CA ALA A 493 -6.16 6.02 -5.84
C ALA A 493 -5.65 4.64 -5.38
N ASN A 494 -4.70 4.60 -4.43
CA ASN A 494 -4.25 3.35 -3.80
C ASN A 494 -5.37 2.64 -3.01
N ALA A 495 -6.14 3.41 -2.22
CA ALA A 495 -7.28 2.86 -1.50
C ALA A 495 -8.32 2.26 -2.44
N PHE A 496 -8.59 2.93 -3.57
CA PHE A 496 -9.50 2.44 -4.59
C PHE A 496 -8.99 1.15 -5.26
N LEU A 497 -7.70 1.07 -5.60
CA LEU A 497 -7.12 -0.12 -6.21
C LEU A 497 -7.23 -1.34 -5.28
N GLY A 498 -6.96 -1.15 -3.98
CA GLY A 498 -7.11 -2.20 -2.97
C GLY A 498 -8.54 -2.74 -2.86
N GLU A 499 -9.56 -1.90 -2.96
CA GLU A 499 -10.96 -2.33 -2.99
C GLU A 499 -11.31 -3.15 -4.24
N PHE A 500 -10.76 -2.78 -5.40
CA PHE A 500 -10.94 -3.52 -6.64
C PHE A 500 -10.31 -4.92 -6.58
N GLU A 501 -9.10 -5.02 -6.02
CA GLU A 501 -8.40 -6.28 -5.81
C GLU A 501 -9.14 -7.19 -4.83
N MET A 502 -9.65 -6.63 -3.72
CA MET A 502 -10.43 -7.39 -2.74
C MET A 502 -11.75 -7.91 -3.33
N ALA A 503 -12.45 -7.09 -4.11
CA ALA A 503 -13.67 -7.50 -4.80
C ALA A 503 -13.41 -8.60 -5.85
N ALA A 504 -12.29 -8.51 -6.57
CA ALA A 504 -11.89 -9.54 -7.53
C ALA A 504 -11.56 -10.88 -6.84
N GLN A 505 -10.84 -10.84 -5.71
CA GLN A 505 -10.53 -12.03 -4.91
C GLN A 505 -11.79 -12.71 -4.35
N LEU A 506 -12.75 -11.94 -3.85
CA LEU A 506 -14.03 -12.47 -3.37
C LEU A 506 -14.86 -13.11 -4.49
N ALA A 507 -14.86 -12.49 -5.68
CA ALA A 507 -15.52 -13.04 -6.86
C ALA A 507 -14.88 -14.36 -7.33
N GLU A 508 -13.55 -14.45 -7.31
CA GLU A 508 -12.82 -15.67 -7.68
C GLU A 508 -13.10 -16.81 -6.69
N LEU A 509 -13.06 -16.53 -5.38
CA LEU A 509 -13.42 -17.51 -4.34
C LEU A 509 -14.87 -18.02 -4.52
N ALA A 510 -15.79 -17.13 -4.89
CA ALA A 510 -17.17 -17.47 -5.19
C ALA A 510 -17.32 -18.36 -6.42
N ASN A 511 -16.60 -18.08 -7.49
CA ASN A 511 -16.59 -18.91 -8.69
C ASN A 511 -16.01 -20.31 -8.41
N GLN A 512 -14.90 -20.39 -7.68
CA GLN A 512 -14.30 -21.67 -7.28
C GLN A 512 -15.25 -22.50 -6.43
N ARG A 513 -15.99 -21.86 -5.50
CA ARG A 513 -17.00 -22.55 -4.67
C ARG A 513 -18.13 -23.13 -5.51
N VAL A 514 -18.66 -22.36 -6.47
CA VAL A 514 -19.71 -22.83 -7.39
C VAL A 514 -19.21 -23.98 -8.27
N ALA A 515 -17.98 -23.88 -8.83
CA ALA A 515 -17.38 -24.95 -9.64
C ALA A 515 -17.14 -26.25 -8.84
N GLY A 516 -16.75 -26.14 -7.57
CA GLY A 516 -16.63 -27.28 -6.66
C GLY A 516 -17.98 -27.96 -6.43
N LEU A 517 -19.03 -27.19 -6.14
CA LEU A 517 -20.39 -27.72 -5.94
C LEU A 517 -20.97 -28.35 -7.20
N GLU A 518 -20.70 -27.78 -8.38
CA GLU A 518 -21.05 -28.37 -9.67
C GLU A 518 -20.42 -29.76 -9.86
N THR A 519 -19.14 -29.89 -9.54
CA THR A 519 -18.40 -31.16 -9.66
C THR A 519 -18.94 -32.22 -8.69
N SER A 520 -19.21 -31.84 -7.44
CA SER A 520 -19.85 -32.73 -6.46
C SER A 520 -21.26 -33.15 -6.90
N ALA A 521 -22.06 -32.23 -7.42
CA ALA A 521 -23.41 -32.51 -7.90
C ALA A 521 -23.40 -33.48 -9.08
N GLN A 522 -22.52 -33.28 -10.06
CA GLN A 522 -22.35 -34.21 -11.17
C GLN A 522 -21.95 -35.61 -10.69
N THR A 523 -21.06 -35.69 -9.69
CA THR A 523 -20.61 -36.97 -9.12
C THR A 523 -21.76 -37.72 -8.44
N VAL A 524 -22.54 -37.04 -7.59
CA VAL A 524 -23.69 -37.63 -6.88
C VAL A 524 -24.80 -38.04 -7.86
N ILE A 525 -25.13 -37.18 -8.83
CA ILE A 525 -26.14 -37.49 -9.86
C ILE A 525 -25.71 -38.70 -10.70
N LYS A 526 -24.43 -38.76 -11.11
CA LYS A 526 -23.89 -39.90 -11.86
C LYS A 526 -23.92 -41.17 -11.02
N ALA A 527 -23.46 -41.15 -9.77
CA ALA A 527 -23.50 -42.30 -8.88
C ALA A 527 -24.93 -42.83 -8.68
N SER A 528 -25.92 -41.95 -8.53
CA SER A 528 -27.35 -42.30 -8.42
C SER A 528 -27.93 -42.96 -9.68
N SER A 529 -27.31 -42.73 -10.84
CA SER A 529 -27.77 -43.24 -12.14
C SER A 529 -27.20 -44.62 -12.51
N TYR A 530 -26.06 -45.03 -11.94
CA TYR A 530 -25.28 -46.20 -12.40
C TYR A 530 -25.17 -47.38 -11.38
N GLY A 531 -26.08 -47.50 -10.41
CA GLY A 531 -26.14 -48.62 -9.45
C GLY A 531 -27.10 -49.76 -9.87
N SER A 532 -26.80 -51.01 -9.49
CA SER A 532 -27.80 -52.10 -9.49
C SER A 532 -28.91 -51.76 -8.51
N ARG A 533 -30.17 -51.90 -8.94
CA ARG A 533 -31.38 -51.48 -8.20
C ARG A 533 -32.13 -52.68 -7.63
N ASP A 534 -31.38 -53.63 -7.12
CA ASP A 534 -31.91 -54.94 -6.72
C ASP A 534 -32.20 -55.02 -5.21
N THR A 535 -31.76 -54.02 -4.44
CA THR A 535 -31.94 -53.92 -2.98
C THR A 535 -32.43 -52.52 -2.59
N ILE A 536 -33.11 -52.41 -1.44
CA ILE A 536 -33.66 -51.14 -0.96
C ILE A 536 -32.56 -50.16 -0.55
N GLU A 537 -31.44 -50.66 -0.04
CA GLU A 537 -30.25 -49.89 0.33
C GLU A 537 -29.62 -49.15 -0.88
N ALA A 538 -29.80 -49.69 -2.10
CA ALA A 538 -29.36 -49.05 -3.33
C ALA A 538 -30.15 -47.76 -3.66
N PHE A 539 -31.29 -47.52 -3.02
CA PHE A 539 -32.08 -46.30 -3.14
C PHE A 539 -31.87 -45.34 -1.95
N VAL A 540 -31.71 -45.87 -0.74
CA VAL A 540 -31.59 -45.07 0.50
C VAL A 540 -30.30 -44.23 0.52
N LYS A 541 -29.15 -44.83 0.19
CA LYS A 541 -27.86 -44.13 0.26
C LYS A 541 -27.74 -42.96 -0.73
N PRO A 542 -28.07 -43.11 -2.02
CA PRO A 542 -28.01 -41.98 -2.95
C PRO A 542 -29.00 -40.85 -2.63
N LEU A 543 -30.18 -41.16 -2.06
CA LEU A 543 -31.12 -40.12 -1.58
C LEU A 543 -30.55 -39.31 -0.41
N ALA A 544 -29.86 -39.97 0.53
CA ALA A 544 -29.18 -39.29 1.63
C ALA A 544 -28.04 -38.38 1.13
N ASP A 545 -27.24 -38.86 0.16
CA ASP A 545 -26.14 -38.09 -0.45
C ASP A 545 -26.66 -36.85 -1.21
N ILE A 546 -27.76 -36.98 -1.95
CA ILE A 546 -28.43 -35.85 -2.63
C ILE A 546 -28.93 -34.83 -1.59
N ARG A 547 -29.57 -35.28 -0.50
CA ARG A 547 -30.10 -34.39 0.55
C ARG A 547 -28.99 -33.62 1.27
N ALA A 548 -27.87 -34.29 1.59
CA ALA A 548 -26.71 -33.65 2.20
C ALA A 548 -26.11 -32.56 1.29
N LEU A 549 -25.97 -32.83 -0.01
CA LEU A 549 -25.41 -31.88 -0.96
C LEU A 549 -26.35 -30.68 -1.22
N ARG A 550 -27.67 -30.88 -1.23
CA ARG A 550 -28.62 -29.75 -1.28
C ARG A 550 -28.55 -28.86 -0.04
N GLY A 551 -28.26 -29.45 1.13
CA GLY A 551 -27.99 -28.69 2.37
C GLY A 551 -26.73 -27.80 2.26
N THR A 552 -25.66 -28.30 1.66
CA THR A 552 -24.43 -27.49 1.47
C THR A 552 -24.60 -26.38 0.42
N ILE A 553 -25.43 -26.60 -0.61
CA ILE A 553 -25.84 -25.58 -1.59
C ILE A 553 -26.66 -24.47 -0.93
N ALA A 554 -27.61 -24.81 -0.05
CA ALA A 554 -28.38 -23.83 0.71
C ALA A 554 -27.48 -22.95 1.59
N GLY A 555 -26.45 -23.52 2.23
CA GLY A 555 -25.46 -22.74 2.99
C GLY A 555 -24.59 -21.83 2.11
N ALA A 556 -24.31 -22.23 0.87
CA ALA A 556 -23.51 -21.43 -0.06
C ALA A 556 -24.22 -20.15 -0.53
N HIS A 557 -25.56 -20.11 -0.51
CA HIS A 557 -26.34 -18.91 -0.85
C HIS A 557 -26.04 -17.70 0.06
N ALA A 558 -25.53 -17.92 1.27
CA ALA A 558 -25.16 -16.84 2.19
C ALA A 558 -23.81 -16.18 1.86
N MET A 559 -23.03 -16.73 0.92
CA MET A 559 -21.71 -16.23 0.57
C MET A 559 -21.82 -14.99 -0.33
N ALA A 560 -21.08 -13.94 -0.01
CA ALA A 560 -21.04 -12.73 -0.82
C ALA A 560 -20.56 -13.05 -2.25
N ARG A 561 -21.15 -12.36 -3.24
CA ARG A 561 -20.77 -12.44 -4.67
C ARG A 561 -20.95 -13.81 -5.34
N ILE A 562 -21.67 -14.73 -4.71
CA ILE A 562 -21.94 -16.03 -5.30
C ILE A 562 -22.96 -15.95 -6.44
N ASP A 563 -22.74 -16.70 -7.52
CA ASP A 563 -23.65 -16.77 -8.66
C ASP A 563 -24.89 -17.59 -8.28
N GLY A 564 -25.90 -16.88 -7.77
CA GLY A 564 -27.15 -17.48 -7.32
C GLY A 564 -27.92 -18.18 -8.45
N ALA A 565 -27.76 -17.74 -9.71
CA ALA A 565 -28.42 -18.38 -10.85
C ALA A 565 -27.81 -19.76 -11.14
N LYS A 566 -26.48 -19.88 -11.10
CA LYS A 566 -25.79 -21.17 -11.23
C LYS A 566 -26.10 -22.11 -10.07
N LEU A 567 -26.09 -21.61 -8.83
CA LEU A 567 -26.45 -22.40 -7.65
C LEU A 567 -27.88 -22.95 -7.73
N ALA A 568 -28.84 -22.11 -8.13
CA ALA A 568 -30.21 -22.54 -8.34
C ALA A 568 -30.32 -23.62 -9.43
N ALA A 569 -29.53 -23.52 -10.51
CA ALA A 569 -29.48 -24.54 -11.57
C ALA A 569 -28.86 -25.87 -11.09
N ILE A 570 -27.90 -25.84 -10.16
CA ILE A 570 -27.34 -27.03 -9.51
C ILE A 570 -28.41 -27.67 -8.60
N ASP A 571 -29.06 -26.88 -7.74
CA ASP A 571 -30.09 -27.38 -6.82
C ASP A 571 -31.26 -28.01 -7.58
N HIS A 572 -31.70 -27.38 -8.67
CA HIS A 572 -32.80 -27.90 -9.51
C HIS A 572 -32.46 -29.27 -10.12
N ARG A 573 -31.22 -29.50 -10.57
CA ARG A 573 -30.81 -30.81 -11.10
C ARG A 573 -30.73 -31.89 -10.01
N LEU A 574 -30.25 -31.53 -8.82
CA LEU A 574 -30.23 -32.46 -7.67
C LEU A 574 -31.65 -32.80 -7.20
N ALA A 575 -32.56 -31.82 -7.18
CA ALA A 575 -33.97 -32.03 -6.89
C ALA A 575 -34.60 -33.02 -7.90
N ALA A 576 -34.43 -32.77 -9.20
CA ALA A 576 -34.96 -33.65 -10.25
C ALA A 576 -34.38 -35.08 -10.16
N ALA A 577 -33.10 -35.23 -9.85
CA ALA A 577 -32.47 -36.54 -9.64
C ALA A 577 -33.04 -37.26 -8.39
N GLY A 578 -33.25 -36.53 -7.29
CA GLY A 578 -33.87 -37.06 -6.08
C GLY A 578 -35.31 -37.50 -6.28
N ASP A 579 -36.11 -36.70 -6.99
CA ASP A 579 -37.51 -37.01 -7.31
C ASP A 579 -37.60 -38.29 -8.16
N GLY A 580 -36.75 -38.39 -9.20
CA GLY A 580 -36.67 -39.58 -10.04
C GLY A 580 -36.28 -40.85 -9.27
N LEU A 581 -35.33 -40.74 -8.33
CA LEU A 581 -34.94 -41.87 -7.49
C LEU A 581 -36.04 -42.30 -6.51
N SER A 582 -36.76 -41.33 -5.97
CA SER A 582 -37.83 -41.55 -5.00
C SER A 582 -39.04 -42.24 -5.65
N ILE A 583 -39.38 -41.89 -6.90
CA ILE A 583 -40.41 -42.60 -7.69
C ILE A 583 -40.00 -44.06 -7.95
N ALA A 584 -38.75 -44.31 -8.35
CA ALA A 584 -38.24 -45.66 -8.59
C ALA A 584 -38.19 -46.51 -7.31
N ALA A 585 -37.88 -45.89 -6.16
CA ALA A 585 -37.93 -46.56 -4.85
C ALA A 585 -39.37 -46.95 -4.47
N LEU A 586 -40.36 -46.11 -4.77
CA LEU A 586 -41.79 -46.41 -4.59
C LEU A 586 -42.27 -47.61 -5.40
N GLU A 587 -41.82 -47.73 -6.67
CA GLU A 587 -42.12 -48.91 -7.49
C GLU A 587 -41.48 -50.19 -6.93
N PHE A 588 -40.26 -50.09 -6.41
CA PHE A 588 -39.56 -51.21 -5.75
C PHE A 588 -40.29 -51.65 -4.48
N LEU A 589 -40.67 -50.70 -3.61
CA LEU A 589 -41.44 -50.94 -2.38
C LEU A 589 -42.85 -51.51 -2.63
N GLY A 590 -43.38 -51.35 -3.84
CA GLY A 590 -44.63 -51.98 -4.25
C GLY A 590 -44.60 -53.50 -4.26
N ARG A 591 -43.41 -54.12 -4.41
CA ARG A 591 -43.21 -55.57 -4.46
C ARG A 591 -43.28 -56.20 -3.06
N ASP A 592 -43.88 -57.39 -2.94
CA ASP A 592 -44.07 -58.06 -1.64
C ASP A 592 -42.76 -58.48 -0.95
N GLU A 593 -41.71 -58.72 -1.74
CA GLU A 593 -40.38 -59.12 -1.27
C GLU A 593 -39.45 -57.92 -0.98
N SER A 594 -39.91 -56.67 -1.17
CA SER A 594 -39.07 -55.46 -1.07
C SER A 594 -38.40 -55.23 0.28
N LEU A 595 -39.01 -55.72 1.37
CA LEU A 595 -38.49 -55.65 2.74
C LEU A 595 -37.96 -56.99 3.26
N ALA A 596 -37.88 -58.03 2.41
CA ALA A 596 -37.34 -59.33 2.80
C ALA A 596 -35.92 -59.26 3.39
N PRO A 597 -34.97 -58.47 2.83
CA PRO A 597 -33.64 -58.32 3.42
C PRO A 597 -33.65 -57.78 4.86
N TYR A 598 -34.55 -56.84 5.18
CA TYR A 598 -34.72 -56.33 6.54
C TYR A 598 -35.33 -57.38 7.47
N ARG A 599 -36.36 -58.10 7.01
CA ARG A 599 -37.00 -59.17 7.79
C ARG A 599 -36.02 -60.32 8.10
N ASP A 600 -35.19 -60.71 7.14
CA ASP A 600 -34.18 -61.76 7.31
C ASP A 600 -33.09 -61.35 8.30
N ARG A 601 -32.62 -60.09 8.24
CA ARG A 601 -31.65 -59.54 9.21
C ARG A 601 -32.22 -59.44 10.62
N ILE A 602 -33.49 -59.04 10.76
CA ILE A 602 -34.19 -58.99 12.04
C ILE A 602 -34.33 -60.40 12.64
N ALA A 603 -34.77 -61.38 11.83
CA ALA A 603 -34.92 -62.76 12.26
C ALA A 603 -33.59 -63.42 12.66
N ALA A 604 -32.51 -63.14 11.91
CA ALA A 604 -31.17 -63.60 12.24
C ALA A 604 -30.66 -63.02 13.58
N SER A 605 -30.95 -61.74 13.85
CA SER A 605 -30.63 -61.11 15.14
C SER A 605 -31.45 -61.71 16.29
N GLU A 606 -32.75 -61.96 16.12
CA GLU A 606 -33.59 -62.62 17.14
C GLU A 606 -33.09 -64.03 17.50
N ALA A 607 -32.70 -64.82 16.49
CA ALA A 607 -32.23 -66.20 16.70
C ALA A 607 -30.89 -66.26 17.47
N ALA A 608 -30.07 -65.21 17.41
CA ALA A 608 -28.77 -65.15 18.08
C ALA A 608 -28.87 -64.84 19.59
N VAL A 609 -29.98 -64.23 20.05
CA VAL A 609 -30.11 -63.71 21.44
C VAL A 609 -29.89 -64.76 22.55
N PRO A 610 -30.42 -66.00 22.48
CA PRO A 610 -30.26 -66.98 23.55
C PRO A 610 -28.81 -67.43 23.78
N ALA A 611 -27.96 -67.36 22.75
CA ALA A 611 -26.56 -67.76 22.80
C ALA A 611 -25.62 -66.65 23.31
N MET A 612 -26.12 -65.43 23.51
CA MET A 612 -25.32 -64.30 23.99
C MET A 612 -24.91 -64.50 25.45
N THR A 613 -23.62 -64.34 25.72
CA THR A 613 -23.00 -64.54 27.04
C THR A 613 -22.38 -63.27 27.62
N THR A 614 -22.17 -62.23 26.81
CA THR A 614 -21.57 -60.96 27.25
C THR A 614 -22.47 -59.76 26.91
N THR A 615 -22.36 -58.67 27.68
CA THR A 615 -23.09 -57.43 27.38
C THR A 615 -22.68 -56.84 26.01
N ALA A 616 -21.44 -57.08 25.55
CA ALA A 616 -20.92 -56.59 24.27
C ALA A 616 -21.61 -57.24 23.05
N GLU A 617 -21.89 -58.54 23.10
CA GLU A 617 -22.64 -59.26 22.05
C GLU A 617 -24.06 -58.71 21.90
N ALA A 618 -24.71 -58.38 23.03
CA ALA A 618 -26.05 -57.79 23.04
C ALA A 618 -26.06 -56.33 22.53
N VAL A 619 -25.00 -55.54 22.80
CA VAL A 619 -24.85 -54.18 22.27
C VAL A 619 -24.60 -54.18 20.76
N SER A 620 -23.72 -55.05 20.26
CA SER A 620 -23.46 -55.16 18.82
C SER A 620 -24.72 -55.56 18.04
N SER A 621 -25.55 -56.45 18.61
CA SER A 621 -26.82 -56.82 18.00
C SER A 621 -27.85 -55.68 18.07
N ALA A 622 -27.82 -54.83 19.11
CA ALA A 622 -28.69 -53.66 19.21
C ALA A 622 -28.35 -52.59 18.16
N VAL A 623 -27.06 -52.31 17.94
CA VAL A 623 -26.61 -51.37 16.88
C VAL A 623 -27.07 -51.83 15.50
N GLY A 624 -26.94 -53.13 15.20
CA GLY A 624 -27.41 -53.69 13.93
C GLY A 624 -28.94 -53.62 13.75
N LEU A 625 -29.71 -53.62 14.84
CA LEU A 625 -31.16 -53.38 14.82
C LEU A 625 -31.49 -51.87 14.69
N ASP A 626 -30.67 -50.98 15.25
CA ASP A 626 -30.84 -49.53 15.13
C ASP A 626 -30.58 -49.03 13.71
N GLU A 627 -29.56 -49.56 13.01
CA GLU A 627 -29.34 -49.29 11.58
C GLU A 627 -30.53 -49.71 10.70
N ILE A 628 -31.23 -50.79 11.07
CA ILE A 628 -32.45 -51.23 10.38
C ILE A 628 -33.61 -50.27 10.66
N ALA A 629 -33.67 -49.68 11.87
CA ALA A 629 -34.68 -48.67 12.21
C ALA A 629 -34.49 -47.38 11.43
N GLU A 630 -33.26 -46.85 11.36
CA GLU A 630 -32.93 -45.65 10.58
C GLU A 630 -33.27 -45.85 9.09
N GLY A 631 -32.99 -47.05 8.56
CA GLY A 631 -33.39 -47.46 7.22
C GLY A 631 -34.92 -47.42 7.04
N LEU A 632 -35.69 -47.95 7.98
CA LEU A 632 -37.16 -47.93 7.93
C LEU A 632 -37.74 -46.51 8.11
N ASP A 633 -37.15 -45.65 8.92
CA ASP A 633 -37.58 -44.25 9.10
C ASP A 633 -37.44 -43.44 7.80
N LEU A 634 -36.32 -43.61 7.09
CA LEU A 634 -36.11 -43.01 5.77
C LEU A 634 -37.16 -43.48 4.75
N LEU A 635 -37.60 -44.74 4.83
CA LEU A 635 -38.66 -45.28 3.97
C LEU A 635 -40.04 -44.69 4.33
N VAL A 636 -40.36 -44.52 5.61
CA VAL A 636 -41.60 -43.88 6.07
C VAL A 636 -41.65 -42.41 5.65
N GLU A 637 -40.55 -41.67 5.83
CA GLU A 637 -40.45 -40.28 5.40
C GLU A 637 -40.66 -40.16 3.89
N MET A 638 -39.94 -40.97 3.10
CA MET A 638 -40.04 -40.99 1.63
C MET A 638 -41.47 -41.27 1.13
N VAL A 639 -42.14 -42.28 1.70
CA VAL A 639 -43.55 -42.61 1.37
C VAL A 639 -44.51 -41.48 1.78
N ASN A 640 -44.14 -40.66 2.77
CA ASN A 640 -44.94 -39.55 3.23
C ASN A 640 -44.77 -38.25 2.43
N THR A 641 -43.56 -37.96 1.94
CA THR A 641 -43.25 -36.76 1.14
C THR A 641 -43.68 -36.83 -0.32
N LEU A 642 -43.85 -38.02 -0.90
CA LEU A 642 -44.31 -38.17 -2.28
C LEU A 642 -45.84 -38.07 -2.38
N GLU A 643 -46.33 -37.26 -3.33
CA GLU A 643 -47.73 -37.29 -3.76
C GLU A 643 -47.99 -38.60 -4.53
N VAL A 644 -48.36 -39.65 -3.78
CA VAL A 644 -48.72 -40.94 -4.36
C VAL A 644 -50.13 -40.84 -4.96
N ALA A 645 -50.24 -41.04 -6.28
CA ALA A 645 -51.53 -40.99 -6.99
C ALA A 645 -52.53 -42.10 -6.61
N ASP A 646 -52.06 -43.18 -5.96
CA ASP A 646 -52.88 -44.31 -5.50
C ASP A 646 -52.79 -44.47 -3.96
N PRO A 647 -53.77 -43.95 -3.19
CA PRO A 647 -53.83 -44.05 -1.72
C PRO A 647 -53.77 -45.50 -1.20
N THR A 648 -54.23 -46.45 -2.01
CA THR A 648 -54.29 -47.88 -1.66
C THR A 648 -52.89 -48.50 -1.60
N ARG A 649 -52.03 -48.17 -2.58
CA ARG A 649 -50.62 -48.62 -2.61
C ARG A 649 -49.81 -48.01 -1.48
N ARG A 650 -50.03 -46.73 -1.18
CA ARG A 650 -49.39 -46.04 -0.05
C ARG A 650 -49.71 -46.74 1.26
N THR A 651 -50.98 -47.08 1.47
CA THR A 651 -51.45 -47.79 2.66
C THR A 651 -50.80 -49.18 2.77
N ALA A 652 -50.76 -49.95 1.68
CA ALA A 652 -50.13 -51.28 1.67
C ALA A 652 -48.60 -51.25 1.91
N ILE A 653 -47.90 -50.21 1.46
CA ILE A 653 -46.46 -50.01 1.76
C ILE A 653 -46.28 -49.67 3.25
N LEU A 654 -47.07 -48.74 3.79
CA LEU A 654 -47.01 -48.35 5.20
C LEU A 654 -47.36 -49.52 6.13
N GLU A 655 -48.32 -50.38 5.78
CA GLU A 655 -48.66 -51.59 6.53
C GLU A 655 -47.49 -52.59 6.55
N ARG A 656 -46.82 -52.82 5.40
CA ARG A 656 -45.63 -53.69 5.33
C ARG A 656 -44.44 -53.14 6.11
N ILE A 657 -44.25 -51.82 6.09
CA ILE A 657 -43.24 -51.15 6.92
C ILE A 657 -43.61 -51.27 8.41
N ALA A 658 -44.87 -51.05 8.79
CA ALA A 658 -45.35 -51.20 10.16
C ALA A 658 -45.21 -52.64 10.68
N GLU A 659 -45.45 -53.65 9.84
CA GLU A 659 -45.23 -55.06 10.16
C GLU A 659 -43.75 -55.37 10.39
N THR A 660 -42.86 -54.84 9.54
CA THR A 660 -41.40 -54.96 9.71
C THR A 660 -40.93 -54.22 10.98
N TYR A 661 -41.53 -53.07 11.28
CA TYR A 661 -41.33 -52.33 12.53
C TYR A 661 -41.76 -53.13 13.77
N ALA A 662 -42.87 -53.86 13.69
CA ALA A 662 -43.33 -54.72 14.77
C ALA A 662 -42.37 -55.89 15.04
N GLN A 663 -41.78 -56.47 13.99
CA GLN A 663 -40.73 -57.50 14.11
C GLN A 663 -39.45 -56.89 14.70
N LEU A 664 -39.02 -55.72 14.21
CA LEU A 664 -37.86 -55.00 14.73
C LEU A 664 -38.00 -54.65 16.22
N ASN A 665 -39.16 -54.15 16.63
CA ASN A 665 -39.44 -53.79 18.02
C ASN A 665 -39.46 -55.00 18.94
N ARG A 666 -39.93 -56.16 18.44
CA ARG A 666 -39.86 -57.44 19.16
C ARG A 666 -38.41 -57.88 19.35
N ALA A 667 -37.59 -57.82 18.29
CA ALA A 667 -36.18 -58.14 18.35
C ALA A 667 -35.40 -57.23 19.31
N ARG A 668 -35.69 -55.93 19.29
CA ARG A 668 -35.15 -54.94 20.24
C ARG A 668 -35.55 -55.27 21.67
N ALA A 669 -36.81 -55.61 21.92
CA ALA A 669 -37.29 -55.94 23.27
C ALA A 669 -36.62 -57.21 23.84
N ILE A 670 -36.46 -58.26 23.02
CA ILE A 670 -35.81 -59.52 23.41
C ILE A 670 -34.30 -59.29 23.66
N THR A 671 -33.63 -58.54 22.78
CA THR A 671 -32.21 -58.16 22.92
C THR A 671 -31.97 -57.27 24.14
N ALA A 672 -32.86 -56.30 24.40
CA ALA A 672 -32.81 -55.42 25.57
C ALA A 672 -33.03 -56.17 26.89
N ALA A 673 -33.97 -57.12 26.93
CA ALA A 673 -34.19 -57.97 28.10
C ALA A 673 -32.95 -58.82 28.44
N ARG A 674 -32.30 -59.41 27.42
CA ARG A 674 -31.06 -60.18 27.58
C ARG A 674 -29.88 -59.30 28.01
N ARG A 675 -29.75 -58.09 27.45
CA ARG A 675 -28.77 -57.07 27.87
C ARG A 675 -28.94 -56.69 29.35
N LYS A 676 -30.17 -56.51 29.82
CA LYS A 676 -30.47 -56.15 31.22
C LYS A 676 -30.13 -57.29 32.19
N GLU A 677 -30.36 -58.54 31.80
CA GLU A 677 -29.98 -59.73 32.58
C GLU A 677 -28.47 -59.89 32.74
N LEU A 678 -27.70 -59.72 31.64
CA LEU A 678 -26.24 -59.80 31.64
C LEU A 678 -25.60 -58.58 32.34
N GLY A 679 -26.15 -57.38 32.10
CA GLY A 679 -25.67 -56.12 32.68
C GLY A 679 -25.85 -56.01 34.20
N GLY A 680 -26.85 -56.67 34.79
CA GLY A 680 -27.07 -56.67 36.24
C GLY A 680 -25.97 -57.36 37.06
N ARG A 681 -25.25 -58.34 36.47
CA ARG A 681 -24.13 -59.06 37.13
C ARG A 681 -22.76 -58.45 36.79
N GLU A 682 -22.57 -57.91 35.59
CA GLU A 682 -21.30 -57.28 35.16
C GLU A 682 -21.20 -55.79 35.59
N GLY A 683 -22.33 -55.07 35.66
CA GLY A 683 -22.39 -53.62 35.86
C GLY A 683 -21.89 -53.13 37.21
N ARG A 684 -22.10 -53.85 38.32
CA ARG A 684 -21.64 -53.41 39.65
C ARG A 684 -20.13 -53.46 39.82
N ALA A 685 -19.46 -54.44 39.23
CA ALA A 685 -18.01 -54.55 39.27
C ALA A 685 -17.34 -53.60 38.26
N ALA A 686 -17.96 -53.43 37.08
CA ALA A 686 -17.48 -52.52 36.04
C ALA A 686 -17.63 -51.04 36.43
N PHE A 687 -18.74 -50.65 37.07
CA PHE A 687 -18.96 -49.26 37.49
C PHE A 687 -17.87 -48.79 38.45
N SER A 688 -17.60 -49.56 39.53
CA SER A 688 -16.58 -49.21 40.53
C SER A 688 -15.16 -49.13 39.95
N ALA A 689 -14.82 -49.96 38.97
CA ALA A 689 -13.52 -49.87 38.28
C ALA A 689 -13.46 -48.63 37.36
N GLN A 690 -14.57 -48.30 36.69
CA GLN A 690 -14.63 -47.23 35.70
C GLN A 690 -14.71 -45.84 36.34
N THR A 691 -15.42 -45.66 37.47
CA THR A 691 -15.35 -44.42 38.27
C THR A 691 -13.96 -44.21 38.88
N GLY A 692 -13.26 -45.28 39.28
CA GLY A 692 -11.87 -45.21 39.74
C GLY A 692 -10.90 -44.74 38.65
N LEU A 693 -11.01 -45.29 37.44
CA LEU A 693 -10.22 -44.86 36.28
C LEU A 693 -10.55 -43.44 35.84
N PHE A 694 -11.83 -43.04 35.90
CA PHE A 694 -12.26 -41.68 35.59
C PHE A 694 -11.65 -40.65 36.55
N ALA A 695 -11.64 -40.93 37.86
CA ALA A 695 -11.00 -40.07 38.85
C ALA A 695 -9.49 -39.91 38.59
N GLN A 696 -8.80 -40.98 38.17
CA GLN A 696 -7.39 -40.93 37.80
C GLN A 696 -7.14 -40.16 36.49
N ALA A 697 -8.02 -40.32 35.50
CA ALA A 697 -7.96 -39.57 34.25
C ALA A 697 -8.21 -38.07 34.49
N MET A 698 -9.16 -37.70 35.35
CA MET A 698 -9.41 -36.32 35.76
C MET A 698 -8.18 -35.70 36.42
N ALA A 699 -7.55 -36.40 37.37
CA ALA A 699 -6.34 -35.92 38.04
C ALA A 699 -5.17 -35.75 37.07
N THR A 700 -5.01 -36.67 36.12
CA THR A 700 -3.95 -36.60 35.09
C THR A 700 -4.20 -35.44 34.12
N ALA A 701 -5.43 -35.26 33.66
CA ALA A 701 -5.81 -34.18 32.77
C ALA A 701 -5.64 -32.80 33.43
N LEU A 702 -6.01 -32.65 34.72
CA LEU A 702 -5.75 -31.43 35.48
C LEU A 702 -4.26 -31.11 35.60
N ALA A 703 -3.41 -32.12 35.79
CA ALA A 703 -1.96 -31.95 35.89
C ALA A 703 -1.30 -31.58 34.55
N LEU A 704 -1.86 -32.05 33.43
CA LEU A 704 -1.33 -31.80 32.08
C LEU A 704 -1.89 -30.51 31.45
N CYS A 705 -2.92 -29.89 32.03
CA CYS A 705 -3.42 -28.61 31.55
C CYS A 705 -2.45 -27.47 31.89
N ASP A 706 -1.82 -26.95 30.84
CA ASP A 706 -0.87 -25.83 30.86
C ASP A 706 -1.42 -24.56 30.18
N SER A 707 -2.61 -24.62 29.60
CA SER A 707 -3.31 -23.48 28.99
C SER A 707 -4.82 -23.49 29.26
N PRO A 708 -5.49 -22.33 29.20
CA PRO A 708 -6.94 -22.23 29.34
C PRO A 708 -7.71 -23.07 28.31
N ASP A 709 -7.18 -23.15 27.09
CA ASP A 709 -7.80 -23.91 25.99
C ASP A 709 -7.65 -25.43 26.21
N ALA A 710 -6.49 -25.87 26.72
CA ALA A 710 -6.30 -27.26 27.13
C ALA A 710 -7.25 -27.67 28.27
N CYS A 711 -7.61 -26.74 29.17
CA CYS A 711 -8.66 -26.99 30.17
C CYS A 711 -10.03 -27.19 29.52
N ASP A 712 -10.40 -26.38 28.52
CA ASP A 712 -11.68 -26.52 27.81
C ASP A 712 -11.75 -27.84 27.02
N GLU A 713 -10.66 -28.22 26.35
CA GLU A 713 -10.57 -29.49 25.63
C GLU A 713 -10.62 -30.69 26.58
N ALA A 714 -9.95 -30.61 27.73
CA ALA A 714 -9.98 -31.63 28.76
C ALA A 714 -11.37 -31.75 29.41
N ILE A 715 -12.06 -30.63 29.67
CA ILE A 715 -13.46 -30.64 30.14
C ILE A 715 -14.35 -31.31 29.12
N ALA A 716 -14.29 -30.91 27.84
CA ALA A 716 -15.11 -31.49 26.79
C ALA A 716 -14.89 -33.01 26.69
N ARG A 717 -13.64 -33.45 26.73
CA ARG A 717 -13.26 -34.87 26.69
C ARG A 717 -13.76 -35.67 27.91
N LEU A 718 -13.58 -35.14 29.12
CA LEU A 718 -14.05 -35.78 30.34
C LEU A 718 -15.57 -35.75 30.46
N SER A 719 -16.23 -34.73 29.90
CA SER A 719 -17.69 -34.62 29.85
C SER A 719 -18.27 -35.64 28.89
N MET A 720 -17.66 -35.85 27.73
CA MET A 720 -18.01 -36.95 26.82
C MET A 720 -17.81 -38.33 27.48
N ASN A 721 -16.71 -38.54 28.21
CA ASN A 721 -16.50 -39.79 28.97
C ASN A 721 -17.57 -39.98 30.06
N LEU A 722 -17.98 -38.91 30.73
CA LEU A 722 -19.07 -38.95 31.72
C LEU A 722 -20.42 -39.22 31.05
N GLU A 723 -20.72 -38.61 29.90
CA GLU A 723 -21.92 -38.89 29.11
C GLU A 723 -21.95 -40.33 28.61
N GLU A 724 -20.81 -40.87 28.18
CA GLU A 724 -20.66 -42.27 27.82
C GLU A 724 -20.90 -43.19 29.02
N MET A 725 -20.36 -42.85 30.20
CA MET A 725 -20.64 -43.57 31.45
C MET A 725 -22.11 -43.46 31.86
N GLU A 726 -22.72 -42.28 31.75
CA GLU A 726 -24.14 -42.06 32.04
C GLU A 726 -25.02 -42.88 31.10
N GLY A 727 -24.71 -42.93 29.81
CA GLY A 727 -25.41 -43.80 28.85
C GLY A 727 -25.18 -45.28 29.11
N ARG A 728 -23.98 -45.68 29.56
CA ARG A 728 -23.61 -47.07 29.85
C ARG A 728 -24.24 -47.61 31.15
N PHE A 729 -24.42 -46.76 32.15
CA PHE A 729 -24.98 -47.11 33.46
C PHE A 729 -26.37 -46.50 33.73
N ALA A 730 -27.04 -45.95 32.70
CA ALA A 730 -28.34 -45.28 32.77
C ALA A 730 -29.45 -46.11 33.43
N ASP A 731 -29.36 -47.45 33.35
CA ASP A 731 -30.35 -48.39 33.89
C ASP A 731 -30.25 -48.57 35.42
N PHE A 732 -29.33 -47.89 36.10
CA PHE A 732 -29.09 -47.98 37.55
C PHE A 732 -29.21 -46.61 38.21
N ASP A 733 -30.39 -46.31 38.77
CA ASP A 733 -30.71 -45.00 39.37
C ASP A 733 -29.66 -44.51 40.40
N ASP A 734 -29.08 -45.43 41.20
CA ASP A 734 -28.04 -45.10 42.18
C ASP A 734 -26.72 -44.60 41.54
N HIS A 735 -26.38 -45.08 40.34
CA HIS A 735 -25.17 -44.70 39.61
C HIS A 735 -25.33 -43.37 38.86
N VAL A 736 -26.55 -43.04 38.43
CA VAL A 736 -26.88 -41.78 37.77
C VAL A 736 -26.65 -40.59 38.71
N VAL A 737 -27.02 -40.72 40.00
CA VAL A 737 -26.78 -39.69 41.02
C VAL A 737 -25.28 -39.46 41.26
N GLU A 738 -24.49 -40.53 41.28
CA GLU A 738 -23.03 -40.46 41.48
C GLU A 738 -22.31 -39.81 40.28
N LEU A 739 -22.72 -40.13 39.04
CA LEU A 739 -22.17 -39.52 37.82
C LEU A 739 -22.51 -38.02 37.71
N ALA A 740 -23.73 -37.63 38.08
CA ALA A 740 -24.12 -36.22 38.14
C ALA A 740 -23.25 -35.43 39.13
N THR A 741 -22.91 -36.04 40.26
CA THR A 741 -21.98 -35.45 41.25
C THR A 741 -20.58 -35.30 40.66
N LYS A 742 -20.08 -36.30 39.92
CA LYS A 742 -18.78 -36.24 39.25
C LYS A 742 -18.72 -35.20 38.12
N ARG A 743 -19.82 -34.98 37.41
CA ARG A 743 -19.92 -33.91 36.39
C ARG A 743 -19.73 -32.53 37.00
N ALA A 744 -20.35 -32.26 38.16
CA ALA A 744 -20.14 -31.01 38.88
C ALA A 744 -18.69 -30.85 39.34
N GLU A 745 -18.08 -31.91 39.90
CA GLU A 745 -16.67 -31.89 40.33
C GLU A 745 -15.69 -31.57 39.19
N VAL A 746 -15.93 -32.11 37.98
CA VAL A 746 -15.11 -31.82 36.79
C VAL A 746 -15.23 -30.35 36.39
N ALA A 747 -16.45 -29.83 36.29
CA ALA A 747 -16.68 -28.44 35.91
C ALA A 747 -15.99 -27.47 36.88
N ASP A 748 -16.14 -27.69 38.19
CA ASP A 748 -15.57 -26.82 39.22
C ASP A 748 -14.03 -26.87 39.24
N ALA A 749 -13.44 -28.08 39.16
CA ALA A 749 -11.99 -28.25 39.23
C ALA A 749 -11.25 -27.62 38.03
N PHE A 750 -11.78 -27.80 36.82
CA PHE A 750 -11.18 -27.21 35.62
C PHE A 750 -11.49 -25.72 35.49
N ALA A 751 -12.63 -25.22 35.97
CA ALA A 751 -12.87 -23.78 36.07
C ALA A 751 -11.85 -23.10 36.98
N ALA A 752 -11.56 -23.70 38.15
CA ALA A 752 -10.52 -23.21 39.05
C ALA A 752 -9.12 -23.24 38.41
N ARG A 753 -8.75 -24.34 37.74
CA ARG A 753 -7.45 -24.46 37.04
C ARG A 753 -7.32 -23.46 35.89
N LYS A 754 -8.37 -23.29 35.09
CA LYS A 754 -8.44 -22.31 34.01
C LYS A 754 -8.24 -20.90 34.53
N GLN A 755 -8.88 -20.55 35.64
CA GLN A 755 -8.71 -19.23 36.26
C GLN A 755 -7.26 -18.98 36.68
N VAL A 756 -6.59 -19.97 37.30
CA VAL A 756 -5.17 -19.87 37.65
C VAL A 756 -4.30 -19.64 36.42
N LEU A 757 -4.53 -20.38 35.33
CA LEU A 757 -3.77 -20.25 34.08
C LEU A 757 -4.02 -18.91 33.37
N VAL A 758 -5.26 -18.41 33.40
CA VAL A 758 -5.60 -17.07 32.90
C VAL A 758 -4.87 -16.00 33.70
N ASP A 759 -4.87 -16.10 35.03
CA ASP A 759 -4.17 -15.17 35.91
C ASP A 759 -2.64 -15.20 35.68
N GLU A 760 -2.06 -16.38 35.50
CA GLU A 760 -0.64 -16.56 35.16
C GLU A 760 -0.30 -15.94 33.80
N ARG A 761 -1.13 -16.19 32.78
CA ARG A 761 -0.99 -15.59 31.44
C ARG A 761 -1.06 -14.07 31.52
N GLN A 762 -2.02 -13.53 32.27
CA GLN A 762 -2.21 -12.09 32.44
C GLN A 762 -1.03 -11.45 33.17
N ARG A 763 -0.54 -12.06 34.25
CA ARG A 763 0.66 -11.58 34.97
C ARG A 763 1.90 -11.59 34.08
N ARG A 764 2.06 -12.63 33.25
CA ARG A 764 3.17 -12.73 32.30
C ARG A 764 3.07 -11.65 31.22
N ALA A 765 1.89 -11.45 30.64
CA ALA A 765 1.62 -10.39 29.67
C ALA A 765 1.91 -9.00 30.26
N GLU A 766 1.46 -8.73 31.49
CA GLU A 766 1.75 -7.46 32.18
C GLU A 766 3.25 -7.26 32.45
N ALA A 767 3.97 -8.32 32.85
CA ALA A 767 5.41 -8.25 33.05
C ALA A 767 6.15 -7.92 31.73
N ILE A 768 5.72 -8.53 30.62
CA ILE A 768 6.28 -8.27 29.28
C ILE A 768 5.93 -6.85 28.83
N ALA A 769 4.68 -6.39 29.00
CA ALA A 769 4.25 -5.05 28.65
C ALA A 769 5.06 -3.98 29.40
N ARG A 770 5.26 -4.13 30.72
CA ARG A 770 6.17 -3.27 31.50
C ARG A 770 7.62 -3.32 31.02
N GLY A 771 8.05 -4.45 30.44
CA GLY A 771 9.35 -4.59 29.78
C GLY A 771 9.44 -3.78 28.48
N VAL A 772 8.42 -3.90 27.63
CA VAL A 772 8.27 -3.12 26.39
C VAL A 772 8.25 -1.62 26.71
N ASP A 773 7.47 -1.18 27.69
CA ASP A 773 7.39 0.22 28.10
C ASP A 773 8.76 0.82 28.44
N ARG A 774 9.54 0.12 29.26
CA ARG A 774 10.88 0.55 29.67
C ARG A 774 11.85 0.58 28.49
N LEU A 775 11.78 -0.41 27.59
CA LEU A 775 12.63 -0.46 26.41
C LEU A 775 12.27 0.64 25.41
N VAL A 776 10.99 0.84 25.11
CA VAL A 776 10.50 1.90 24.22
C VAL A 776 10.88 3.27 24.77
N GLN A 777 10.71 3.51 26.08
CA GLN A 777 11.13 4.76 26.71
C GLN A 777 12.65 4.98 26.62
N SER A 778 13.44 3.91 26.77
CA SER A 778 14.91 3.98 26.66
C SER A 778 15.37 4.23 25.23
N VAL A 779 14.78 3.52 24.25
CA VAL A 779 15.04 3.72 22.81
C VAL A 779 14.64 5.13 22.41
N SER A 780 13.48 5.63 22.86
CA SER A 780 13.03 7.00 22.60
C SER A 780 14.02 8.04 23.13
N LYS A 781 14.50 7.90 24.38
CA LYS A 781 15.51 8.82 24.93
C LYS A 781 16.82 8.82 24.14
N ARG A 782 17.29 7.64 23.69
CA ARG A 782 18.50 7.56 22.85
C ARG A 782 18.28 8.15 21.46
N ALA A 783 17.13 7.88 20.84
CA ALA A 783 16.77 8.41 19.54
C ALA A 783 16.75 9.95 19.58
N GLN A 784 16.23 10.54 20.66
CA GLN A 784 16.21 11.98 20.87
C GLN A 784 17.61 12.59 21.10
N ALA A 785 18.56 11.81 21.59
CA ALA A 785 19.95 12.25 21.80
C ALA A 785 20.83 12.09 20.55
N ALA A 786 20.37 11.35 19.53
CA ALA A 786 21.11 11.10 18.30
C ALA A 786 21.45 12.41 17.56
N THR A 787 22.59 12.42 16.89
CA THR A 787 23.17 13.60 16.23
C THR A 787 23.05 13.58 14.73
N SER A 788 22.72 12.42 14.14
CA SER A 788 22.50 12.26 12.71
C SER A 788 21.31 11.34 12.42
N LEU A 789 20.80 11.42 11.19
CA LEU A 789 19.73 10.53 10.74
C LEU A 789 20.22 9.08 10.69
N GLU A 790 21.48 8.86 10.32
CA GLU A 790 22.12 7.53 10.29
C GLU A 790 22.16 6.87 11.68
N GLU A 791 22.42 7.64 12.75
CA GLU A 791 22.39 7.14 14.12
C GLU A 791 20.98 6.73 14.56
N ILE A 792 19.95 7.50 14.18
CA ILE A 792 18.54 7.17 14.46
C ILE A 792 18.16 5.89 13.71
N GLU A 793 18.45 5.81 12.42
CA GLU A 793 18.14 4.64 11.60
C GLU A 793 18.88 3.40 12.10
N SER A 794 20.16 3.51 12.47
CA SER A 794 20.92 2.40 13.04
C SER A 794 20.37 1.96 14.40
N LEU A 795 19.95 2.89 15.25
CA LEU A 795 19.33 2.57 16.55
C LEU A 795 18.06 1.73 16.37
N PHE A 796 17.18 2.10 15.43
CA PHE A 796 15.96 1.35 15.16
C PHE A 796 16.17 0.13 14.26
N ALA A 797 17.28 0.02 13.52
CA ALA A 797 17.57 -1.14 12.68
C ALA A 797 18.24 -2.29 13.46
N SER A 798 19.27 -1.99 14.25
CA SER A 798 20.19 -3.01 14.78
C SER A 798 20.52 -2.91 16.26
N ASP A 799 20.04 -1.90 17.00
CA ASP A 799 20.31 -1.80 18.43
C ASP A 799 19.64 -2.92 19.23
N GLN A 800 20.38 -3.48 20.19
CA GLN A 800 19.91 -4.58 21.03
C GLN A 800 18.63 -4.24 21.80
N MET A 801 18.38 -2.98 22.18
CA MET A 801 17.14 -2.59 22.85
C MET A 801 15.94 -2.61 21.90
N ALA A 802 16.09 -2.12 20.67
CA ALA A 802 15.02 -2.12 19.67
C ALA A 802 14.69 -3.56 19.21
N VAL A 803 15.72 -4.40 19.06
CA VAL A 803 15.57 -5.84 18.81
C VAL A 803 14.87 -6.53 19.99
N LYS A 804 15.28 -6.24 21.23
CA LYS A 804 14.66 -6.83 22.42
C LYS A 804 13.22 -6.37 22.61
N ALA A 805 12.90 -5.10 22.31
CA ALA A 805 11.53 -4.60 22.34
C ALA A 805 10.65 -5.36 21.34
N ARG A 806 11.09 -5.52 20.09
CA ARG A 806 10.36 -6.31 19.08
C ARG A 806 10.22 -7.78 19.45
N SER A 807 11.23 -8.38 20.09
CA SER A 807 11.13 -9.74 20.64
C SER A 807 10.08 -9.85 21.76
N LEU A 808 9.98 -8.88 22.65
CA LEU A 808 8.94 -8.86 23.69
C LEU A 808 7.54 -8.61 23.11
N LEU A 809 7.43 -7.78 22.07
CA LEU A 809 6.18 -7.57 21.32
C LEU A 809 5.72 -8.87 20.63
N ALA A 810 6.65 -9.64 20.05
CA ALA A 810 6.35 -10.97 19.50
C ALA A 810 5.86 -11.93 20.59
N GLN A 811 6.47 -11.92 21.78
CA GLN A 811 5.99 -12.73 22.92
C GLN A 811 4.59 -12.32 23.41
N LEU A 812 4.23 -11.04 23.35
CA LEU A 812 2.84 -10.61 23.62
C LEU A 812 1.86 -11.16 22.58
N ARG A 813 2.25 -11.20 21.30
CA ARG A 813 1.44 -11.81 20.23
C ARG A 813 1.25 -13.31 20.43
N GLU A 814 2.31 -14.02 20.83
CA GLU A 814 2.25 -15.45 21.20
C GLU A 814 1.30 -15.71 22.39
N LEU A 815 1.18 -14.76 23.31
CA LEU A 815 0.23 -14.82 24.45
C LEU A 815 -1.19 -14.33 24.10
N SER A 816 -1.47 -14.05 22.82
CA SER A 816 -2.75 -13.50 22.32
C SER A 816 -3.08 -12.08 22.82
N GLU A 817 -2.08 -11.32 23.26
CA GLU A 817 -2.20 -9.92 23.72
C GLU A 817 -1.89 -8.93 22.58
N THR A 818 -2.62 -9.07 21.47
CA THR A 818 -2.38 -8.34 20.22
C THR A 818 -2.49 -6.83 20.37
N VAL A 819 -3.51 -6.34 21.10
CA VAL A 819 -3.73 -4.90 21.32
C VAL A 819 -2.54 -4.24 22.02
N ARG A 820 -1.98 -4.89 23.05
CA ARG A 820 -0.82 -4.36 23.78
C ARG A 820 0.46 -4.43 22.95
N ALA A 821 0.60 -5.45 22.09
CA ALA A 821 1.71 -5.54 21.16
C ALA A 821 1.65 -4.41 20.11
N ASP A 822 0.46 -4.14 19.56
CA ASP A 822 0.29 -3.11 18.53
C ASP A 822 0.46 -1.69 19.10
N ASP A 823 0.01 -1.42 20.33
CA ASP A 823 0.30 -0.15 21.04
C ASP A 823 1.81 0.05 21.23
N GLY A 824 2.51 -0.98 21.69
CA GLY A 824 3.97 -0.90 21.88
C GLY A 824 4.75 -0.73 20.58
N GLU A 825 4.32 -1.36 19.49
CA GLU A 825 4.90 -1.17 18.15
C GLU A 825 4.63 0.24 17.61
N GLY A 826 3.39 0.74 17.78
CA GLY A 826 3.01 2.11 17.44
C GLY A 826 3.86 3.15 18.17
N ARG A 827 4.10 2.96 19.47
CA ARG A 827 4.95 3.85 20.29
C ARG A 827 6.42 3.79 19.88
N LEU A 828 6.93 2.64 19.46
CA LEU A 828 8.29 2.52 18.93
C LEU A 828 8.44 3.29 17.60
N LYS A 829 7.43 3.22 16.72
CA LYS A 829 7.38 3.99 15.47
C LYS A 829 7.28 5.50 15.74
N ALA A 830 6.38 5.91 16.63
CA ALA A 830 6.24 7.31 17.04
C ALA A 830 7.55 7.87 17.60
N ALA A 831 8.27 7.09 18.41
CA ALA A 831 9.58 7.48 18.94
C ALA A 831 10.63 7.74 17.84
N ARG A 832 10.60 7.00 16.73
CA ARG A 832 11.47 7.23 15.56
C ARG A 832 11.09 8.52 14.86
N GLU A 833 9.81 8.71 14.54
CA GLU A 833 9.31 9.89 13.82
C GLU A 833 9.57 11.19 14.61
N ASP A 834 9.33 11.17 15.93
CA ASP A 834 9.60 12.32 16.80
C ASP A 834 11.10 12.64 16.91
N ALA A 835 11.97 11.62 16.92
CA ALA A 835 13.42 11.82 16.93
C ALA A 835 13.92 12.45 15.61
N VAL A 836 13.43 11.98 14.46
CA VAL A 836 13.76 12.55 13.15
C VAL A 836 13.30 14.01 13.06
N ARG A 837 12.07 14.30 13.52
CA ARG A 837 11.53 15.67 13.54
C ARG A 837 12.39 16.60 14.40
N ARG A 838 12.72 16.19 15.64
CA ARG A 838 13.56 16.98 16.55
C ARG A 838 14.97 17.18 16.02
N LEU A 839 15.55 16.19 15.36
CA LEU A 839 16.87 16.32 14.74
C LEU A 839 16.83 17.39 13.64
N ARG A 840 15.78 17.38 12.80
CA ARG A 840 15.57 18.39 11.76
C ARG A 840 15.46 19.79 12.38
N ASP A 841 14.57 19.95 13.35
CA ASP A 841 14.37 21.23 14.05
C ASP A 841 15.66 21.73 14.70
N ARG A 842 16.45 20.84 15.33
CA ARG A 842 17.74 21.19 15.91
C ARG A 842 18.75 21.62 14.84
N SER A 843 18.83 20.91 13.72
CA SER A 843 19.77 21.21 12.63
C SER A 843 19.47 22.53 11.92
N GLU A 844 18.21 22.96 11.91
CA GLU A 844 17.79 24.24 11.31
C GLU A 844 18.02 25.44 12.25
N ILE A 845 17.92 25.24 13.58
CA ILE A 845 17.89 26.32 14.57
C ILE A 845 19.25 26.54 15.27
N PHE A 846 20.05 25.49 15.47
CA PHE A 846 21.30 25.56 16.23
C PHE A 846 22.53 25.66 15.31
N ASP A 847 23.43 26.61 15.61
CA ASP A 847 24.74 26.82 14.99
C ASP A 847 25.82 26.57 16.07
N GLY A 848 26.15 25.29 16.32
CA GLY A 848 26.96 24.85 17.47
C GLY A 848 26.19 24.90 18.79
N ASP A 849 26.78 25.47 19.84
CA ASP A 849 26.14 25.65 21.17
C ASP A 849 25.27 26.92 21.27
N ALA A 850 25.05 27.62 20.15
CA ALA A 850 24.28 28.86 20.08
C ALA A 850 23.09 28.73 19.13
N VAL A 851 21.97 29.38 19.47
CA VAL A 851 20.81 29.51 18.58
C VAL A 851 21.00 30.73 17.69
N ARG A 852 20.86 30.53 16.38
CA ARG A 852 21.04 31.58 15.37
C ARG A 852 19.68 32.09 14.88
N LEU A 853 19.31 33.29 15.31
CA LEU A 853 18.11 33.99 14.81
C LEU A 853 18.55 35.16 13.93
N GLY A 854 18.48 34.94 12.61
CA GLY A 854 19.01 35.88 11.62
C GLY A 854 20.52 36.06 11.74
N ARG A 855 20.98 37.28 12.06
CA ARG A 855 22.41 37.61 12.22
C ARG A 855 22.93 37.50 13.66
N HIS A 856 22.05 37.24 14.63
CA HIS A 856 22.39 37.27 16.06
C HIS A 856 22.54 35.85 16.59
N ARG A 857 23.54 35.64 17.44
CA ARG A 857 23.81 34.37 18.13
C ARG A 857 23.48 34.52 19.60
N PHE A 858 22.71 33.57 20.13
CA PHE A 858 22.33 33.52 21.53
C PHE A 858 22.93 32.28 22.18
N SER A 859 23.65 32.45 23.28
CA SER A 859 24.10 31.32 24.10
C SER A 859 22.88 30.65 24.71
N VAL A 860 22.79 29.33 24.58
CA VAL A 860 21.67 28.56 25.12
C VAL A 860 22.14 27.80 26.35
N ASN A 861 21.41 27.99 27.45
CA ASN A 861 21.57 27.12 28.60
C ASN A 861 20.95 25.76 28.27
N THR A 862 21.77 24.72 28.18
CA THR A 862 21.37 23.34 27.88
C THR A 862 21.07 22.53 29.14
N GLN A 863 21.30 23.09 30.33
CA GLN A 863 20.97 22.44 31.59
C GLN A 863 19.46 22.52 31.87
N PRO A 864 18.82 21.44 32.32
CA PRO A 864 17.43 21.47 32.73
C PRO A 864 17.24 22.46 33.90
N LEU A 865 16.17 23.25 33.82
CA LEU A 865 15.73 24.13 34.91
C LEU A 865 15.21 23.27 36.05
N GLU A 866 15.97 23.18 37.13
CA GLU A 866 15.65 22.41 38.32
C GLU A 866 15.59 23.35 39.53
N LEU A 867 14.61 23.14 40.40
CA LEU A 867 14.54 23.84 41.68
C LEU A 867 15.44 23.10 42.68
N ALA A 868 16.55 23.73 43.04
CA ALA A 868 17.47 23.25 44.06
C ALA A 868 17.39 24.13 45.31
N MET A 869 17.67 23.55 46.48
CA MET A 869 17.91 24.32 47.69
C MET A 869 19.42 24.42 47.90
N VAL A 870 19.95 25.64 47.91
CA VAL A 870 21.40 25.89 48.00
C VAL A 870 21.76 26.70 49.24
N PRO A 871 22.83 26.32 49.96
CA PRO A 871 23.32 27.11 51.07
C PRO A 871 24.08 28.34 50.56
N LYS A 872 23.83 29.51 51.18
CA LYS A 872 24.58 30.74 50.97
C LYS A 872 25.14 31.27 52.32
N PRO A 873 26.31 31.92 52.33
CA PRO A 873 26.85 32.52 53.54
C PRO A 873 25.97 33.69 54.00
N GLY A 874 25.51 33.64 55.25
CA GLY A 874 24.75 34.70 55.92
C GLY A 874 25.46 35.22 57.16
N THR A 875 24.94 36.30 57.74
CA THR A 875 25.51 37.00 58.90
C THR A 875 25.60 36.14 60.16
N ASP A 876 24.66 35.22 60.35
CA ASP A 876 24.58 34.35 61.54
C ASP A 876 24.88 32.86 61.24
N GLY A 877 25.55 32.56 60.11
CA GLY A 877 25.83 31.19 59.62
C GLY A 877 25.23 30.89 58.22
N PRO A 878 25.17 29.63 57.74
CA PRO A 878 24.59 29.30 56.43
C PRO A 878 23.08 29.56 56.40
N GLU A 879 22.58 30.15 55.30
CA GLU A 879 21.16 30.36 54.99
C GLU A 879 20.78 29.57 53.73
N MET A 880 19.59 28.94 53.72
CA MET A 880 19.12 28.17 52.57
C MET A 880 18.29 29.04 51.60
N TYR A 881 18.52 28.85 50.31
CA TYR A 881 17.80 29.54 49.23
C TYR A 881 17.24 28.52 48.24
N PHE A 882 16.00 28.71 47.80
CA PHE A 882 15.48 28.11 46.58
C PHE A 882 16.15 28.77 45.38
N HIS A 883 16.80 27.98 44.54
CA HIS A 883 17.49 28.41 43.33
C HIS A 883 16.98 27.62 42.15
N ILE A 884 16.70 28.29 41.04
CA ILE A 884 16.40 27.62 39.78
C ILE A 884 17.68 27.58 38.97
N THR A 885 18.22 26.38 38.75
CA THR A 885 19.48 26.16 38.03
C THR A 885 19.42 26.84 36.66
N GLY A 886 20.50 27.53 36.28
CA GLY A 886 20.55 28.22 35.00
C GLY A 886 19.80 29.55 34.91
N THR A 887 19.31 30.06 36.03
CA THR A 887 18.73 31.41 36.15
C THR A 887 19.35 32.15 37.33
N ASP A 888 19.22 33.48 37.38
CA ASP A 888 19.64 34.26 38.55
C ASP A 888 18.61 34.24 39.70
N TYR A 889 17.56 33.41 39.59
CA TYR A 889 16.52 33.32 40.60
C TYR A 889 17.06 32.69 41.89
N ALA A 890 16.94 33.42 42.99
CA ALA A 890 17.21 32.93 44.33
C ALA A 890 16.20 33.52 45.32
N ALA A 891 15.51 32.67 46.08
CA ALA A 891 14.56 33.07 47.11
C ALA A 891 14.92 32.43 48.45
N ARG A 892 15.01 33.22 49.52
CA ARG A 892 15.37 32.68 50.85
C ARG A 892 14.24 31.77 51.37
N VAL A 893 14.60 30.67 52.03
CA VAL A 893 13.62 29.85 52.75
C VAL A 893 13.20 30.59 54.04
N GLU A 894 11.95 31.06 54.12
CA GLU A 894 11.45 31.88 55.24
C GLU A 894 10.73 31.08 56.34
N ASP A 895 10.51 29.77 56.15
CA ASP A 895 9.80 28.92 57.11
C ASP A 895 10.58 28.77 58.43
N GLU A 896 9.97 29.20 59.53
CA GLU A 896 10.64 29.24 60.84
C GLU A 896 10.87 27.85 61.43
N ALA A 897 9.99 26.89 61.14
CA ALA A 897 10.17 25.50 61.59
C ALA A 897 11.39 24.86 60.91
N PHE A 898 11.57 25.08 59.61
CA PHE A 898 12.77 24.67 58.88
C PHE A 898 14.01 25.40 59.37
N ARG A 899 13.96 26.72 59.64
CA ARG A 899 15.10 27.45 60.20
C ARG A 899 15.55 26.92 61.56
N SER A 900 14.63 26.37 62.36
CA SER A 900 14.98 25.73 63.64
C SER A 900 15.85 24.46 63.50
N THR A 901 15.93 23.88 62.30
CA THR A 901 16.73 22.67 61.99
C THR A 901 18.15 22.99 61.50
N ARG A 902 18.56 24.26 61.53
CA ARG A 902 19.86 24.75 61.02
C ARG A 902 21.08 23.94 61.43
N ARG A 903 21.08 23.39 62.65
CA ARG A 903 22.16 22.53 63.19
C ARG A 903 22.37 21.21 62.43
N PHE A 904 21.48 20.87 61.50
CA PHE A 904 21.53 19.64 60.69
C PHE A 904 21.79 19.92 59.20
N TRP A 905 21.88 21.19 58.79
CA TRP A 905 21.96 21.55 57.36
C TRP A 905 23.30 21.20 56.71
N ASP A 906 24.35 21.08 57.51
CA ASP A 906 25.69 20.63 57.13
C ASP A 906 25.89 19.13 57.37
N GLN A 907 24.84 18.40 57.73
CA GLN A 907 24.86 16.97 57.96
C GLN A 907 24.36 16.22 56.70
N PRO A 908 25.24 15.68 55.85
CA PRO A 908 24.82 15.06 54.59
C PRO A 908 24.10 13.72 54.78
N LEU A 909 24.30 13.05 55.93
CA LEU A 909 23.72 11.73 56.23
C LEU A 909 23.20 11.69 57.65
N ALA A 910 22.05 11.07 57.88
CA ALA A 910 21.50 10.88 59.22
C ALA A 910 22.39 10.01 60.13
N SER A 911 23.25 9.18 59.53
CA SER A 911 24.13 8.22 60.19
C SER A 911 25.48 8.78 60.62
N GLU A 912 25.81 10.02 60.25
CA GLU A 912 27.13 10.62 60.53
C GLU A 912 27.03 12.09 60.88
N ASN A 913 27.86 12.55 61.81
CA ASN A 913 28.14 13.97 61.99
C ASN A 913 29.59 14.17 62.44
N ALA A 914 29.96 15.40 62.79
CA ALA A 914 31.33 15.71 63.23
C ALA A 914 31.79 14.96 64.49
N GLU A 915 30.87 14.43 65.30
CA GLU A 915 31.14 13.76 66.57
C GLU A 915 30.90 12.24 66.52
N VAL A 916 30.11 11.75 65.55
CA VAL A 916 29.65 10.36 65.48
C VAL A 916 29.93 9.79 64.10
N TYR A 917 30.75 8.75 64.06
CA TYR A 917 31.05 8.00 62.84
C TYR A 917 29.94 7.02 62.47
N ARG A 918 29.73 6.78 61.16
CA ARG A 918 28.68 5.91 60.62
C ARG A 918 28.64 4.53 61.25
N ALA A 919 29.80 3.88 61.40
CA ALA A 919 29.85 2.54 61.95
C ALA A 919 29.49 2.50 63.45
N GLU A 920 29.80 3.56 64.20
CA GLU A 920 29.42 3.68 65.61
C GLU A 920 27.92 3.85 65.77
N TYR A 921 27.31 4.68 64.92
CA TYR A 921 25.86 4.85 64.89
C TYR A 921 25.15 3.53 64.53
N LEU A 922 25.64 2.82 63.51
CA LEU A 922 25.11 1.51 63.12
C LEU A 922 25.21 0.49 64.26
N ALA A 923 26.36 0.41 64.93
CA ALA A 923 26.55 -0.48 66.08
C ALA A 923 25.60 -0.13 67.24
N TRP A 924 25.42 1.16 67.54
CA TRP A 924 24.47 1.63 68.55
C TRP A 924 23.03 1.25 68.18
N ARG A 925 22.59 1.47 66.95
CA ARG A 925 21.24 1.12 66.48
C ARG A 925 20.95 -0.37 66.63
N ILE A 926 21.91 -1.22 66.26
CA ILE A 926 21.77 -2.68 66.39
C ILE A 926 21.64 -3.09 67.86
N LEU A 927 22.44 -2.47 68.73
CA LEU A 927 22.38 -2.73 70.16
C LEU A 927 21.07 -2.23 70.80
N ASP A 928 20.58 -1.06 70.40
CA ASP A 928 19.32 -0.48 70.86
C ASP A 928 18.09 -1.28 70.38
N ALA A 929 18.11 -1.75 69.14
CA ALA A 929 17.10 -2.66 68.60
C ALA A 929 17.06 -3.97 69.40
N ALA A 930 18.23 -4.54 69.72
CA ALA A 930 18.34 -5.74 70.54
C ALA A 930 17.86 -5.53 71.99
N ASP A 931 17.98 -4.32 72.54
CA ASP A 931 17.51 -3.97 73.88
C ASP A 931 16.01 -3.90 74.00
N HIS A 932 15.36 -3.48 72.91
CA HIS A 932 13.91 -3.33 72.82
C HIS A 932 13.23 -4.48 72.07
N ALA A 933 13.97 -5.55 71.76
CA ALA A 933 13.49 -6.70 70.99
C ALA A 933 12.85 -6.34 69.63
N ARG A 934 13.42 -5.34 68.94
CA ARG A 934 12.97 -4.87 67.62
C ARG A 934 13.76 -5.54 66.50
N ASP A 935 13.17 -5.57 65.31
CA ASP A 935 13.80 -6.11 64.09
C ASP A 935 14.26 -7.57 64.21
N GLY A 936 13.61 -8.35 65.09
CA GLY A 936 13.98 -9.73 65.39
C GLY A 936 15.30 -9.88 66.16
N LEU A 937 15.90 -8.78 66.62
CA LEU A 937 17.13 -8.79 67.40
C LEU A 937 16.84 -8.84 68.88
N THR A 938 17.64 -9.61 69.61
CA THR A 938 17.66 -9.61 71.07
C THR A 938 19.10 -9.67 71.55
N THR A 939 19.34 -9.32 72.80
CA THR A 939 20.68 -9.47 73.38
C THR A 939 21.20 -10.91 73.32
N ALA A 940 20.29 -11.90 73.34
CA ALA A 940 20.64 -13.31 73.22
C ALA A 940 21.07 -13.67 71.78
N THR A 941 20.36 -13.17 70.77
CA THR A 941 20.70 -13.45 69.36
C THR A 941 22.00 -12.77 68.96
N LEU A 942 22.29 -11.56 69.48
CA LEU A 942 23.59 -10.91 69.29
C LEU A 942 24.72 -11.67 70.01
N ALA A 943 24.49 -12.16 71.23
CA ALA A 943 25.48 -12.95 71.96
C ALA A 943 25.80 -14.28 71.24
N GLU A 944 24.78 -14.97 70.73
CA GLU A 944 24.97 -16.19 69.93
C GLU A 944 25.71 -15.89 68.62
N ALA A 945 25.39 -14.78 67.95
CA ALA A 945 26.10 -14.33 66.76
C ALA A 945 27.58 -13.99 67.04
N SER A 946 27.91 -13.48 68.22
CA SER A 946 29.31 -13.18 68.62
C SER A 946 30.18 -14.43 68.81
N LEU A 947 29.57 -15.60 69.04
CA LEU A 947 30.30 -16.87 69.20
C LEU A 947 30.63 -17.55 67.86
N ARG A 948 30.05 -17.08 66.76
CA ARG A 948 30.26 -17.64 65.42
C ARG A 948 31.20 -16.74 64.61
N PRO A 949 32.16 -17.31 63.84
CA PRO A 949 32.95 -16.55 62.88
C PRO A 949 32.03 -15.76 61.94
N ASP A 950 32.26 -14.46 61.80
CA ASP A 950 31.48 -13.51 61.00
C ASP A 950 29.97 -13.42 61.32
N GLY A 951 29.53 -13.99 62.44
CA GLY A 951 28.11 -14.03 62.81
C GLY A 951 27.52 -12.63 63.05
N LEU A 952 28.25 -11.77 63.76
CA LEU A 952 27.86 -10.36 63.95
C LEU A 952 27.91 -9.59 62.63
N LEU A 953 28.96 -9.82 61.82
CA LEU A 953 29.12 -9.16 60.53
C LEU A 953 27.97 -9.48 59.57
N ALA A 954 27.44 -10.70 59.57
CA ALA A 954 26.27 -11.08 58.79
C ALA A 954 25.02 -10.28 59.21
N ILE A 955 24.79 -10.09 60.50
CA ILE A 955 23.67 -9.29 61.02
C ILE A 955 23.83 -7.82 60.65
N VAL A 956 25.03 -7.25 60.86
CA VAL A 956 25.34 -5.86 60.52
C VAL A 956 25.14 -5.60 59.04
N ARG A 957 25.59 -6.51 58.16
CA ARG A 957 25.40 -6.40 56.71
C ARG A 957 23.94 -6.40 56.30
N THR A 958 23.13 -7.27 56.89
CA THR A 958 21.68 -7.30 56.61
C THR A 958 21.03 -5.96 56.94
N LEU A 959 21.37 -5.36 58.09
CA LEU A 959 20.79 -4.08 58.53
C LEU A 959 21.35 -2.88 57.77
N ALA A 960 22.65 -2.87 57.45
CA ALA A 960 23.26 -1.85 56.61
C ALA A 960 22.65 -1.85 55.19
N ASN A 961 22.40 -3.03 54.62
CA ASN A 961 21.75 -3.16 53.30
C ASN A 961 20.29 -2.71 53.31
N ALA A 962 19.59 -2.86 54.44
CA ALA A 962 18.22 -2.37 54.60
C ALA A 962 18.19 -0.83 54.68
N ALA A 963 19.20 -0.22 55.31
CA ALA A 963 19.37 1.23 55.48
C ALA A 963 20.19 1.87 54.33
N HIS A 964 19.70 1.70 53.10
CA HIS A 964 20.39 2.14 51.87
C HIS A 964 20.56 3.67 51.76
N ASP A 965 19.77 4.45 52.49
CA ASP A 965 19.79 5.91 52.57
C ASP A 965 20.80 6.46 53.60
N GLU A 966 21.43 5.59 54.38
CA GLU A 966 22.38 5.96 55.44
C GLU A 966 23.86 5.88 55.01
N GLY A 967 24.15 5.59 53.74
CA GLY A 967 25.49 5.75 53.17
C GLY A 967 26.55 4.78 53.69
N TYR A 968 26.18 3.53 53.99
CA TYR A 968 27.12 2.50 54.46
C TYR A 968 27.87 1.81 53.32
N ASP A 969 29.18 2.07 53.23
CA ASP A 969 30.09 1.29 52.39
C ASP A 969 30.38 -0.09 52.98
N ARG A 970 30.07 -1.12 52.20
CA ARG A 970 30.35 -2.53 52.52
C ARG A 970 31.86 -2.81 52.49
N GLY A 971 32.33 -3.54 53.49
CA GLY A 971 33.74 -3.82 53.73
C GLY A 971 34.44 -2.80 54.62
N VAL A 972 33.81 -1.64 54.88
CA VAL A 972 34.34 -0.60 55.76
C VAL A 972 33.44 -0.46 56.97
N HIS A 973 32.24 0.10 56.80
CA HIS A 973 31.37 0.44 57.92
C HIS A 973 30.73 -0.79 58.58
N ASP A 974 30.46 -1.86 57.83
CA ASP A 974 29.92 -3.12 58.35
C ASP A 974 30.96 -3.87 59.20
N VAL A 975 32.22 -3.85 58.77
CA VAL A 975 33.34 -4.45 59.49
C VAL A 975 33.63 -3.67 60.77
N ASP A 976 33.72 -2.34 60.68
CA ASP A 976 33.96 -1.47 61.83
C ASP A 976 32.81 -1.58 62.85
N ALA A 977 31.55 -1.56 62.39
CA ALA A 977 30.39 -1.67 63.26
C ALA A 977 30.32 -3.04 63.95
N ALA A 978 30.67 -4.13 63.25
CA ALA A 978 30.76 -5.45 63.84
C ALA A 978 31.85 -5.51 64.93
N ALA A 979 33.03 -4.90 64.68
CA ALA A 979 34.12 -4.84 65.65
C ALA A 979 33.74 -4.02 66.90
N ILE A 980 33.08 -2.87 66.72
CA ILE A 980 32.57 -2.04 67.82
C ILE A 980 31.52 -2.82 68.62
N LEU A 981 30.55 -3.45 67.93
CA LEU A 981 29.47 -4.20 68.55
C LEU A 981 29.98 -5.39 69.36
N GLU A 982 30.99 -6.12 68.86
CA GLU A 982 31.63 -7.22 69.58
C GLU A 982 32.20 -6.74 70.93
N ARG A 983 32.94 -5.63 70.93
CA ARG A 983 33.51 -5.04 72.15
C ARG A 983 32.44 -4.53 73.11
N LEU A 984 31.39 -3.89 72.59
CA LEU A 984 30.26 -3.43 73.40
C LEU A 984 29.51 -4.59 74.06
N LEU A 985 29.24 -5.67 73.34
CA LEU A 985 28.59 -6.87 73.89
C LEU A 985 29.45 -7.52 74.99
N HIS A 986 30.76 -7.61 74.77
CA HIS A 986 31.70 -8.11 75.79
C HIS A 986 31.66 -7.26 77.07
N LEU A 987 31.83 -5.93 76.94
CA LEU A 987 31.77 -5.01 78.08
C LEU A 987 30.40 -5.08 78.77
N ARG A 988 29.32 -5.23 78.02
CA ARG A 988 27.97 -5.30 78.56
C ARG A 988 27.72 -6.56 79.38
N GLY A 989 28.36 -7.67 79.03
CA GLY A 989 28.37 -8.91 79.81
C GLY A 989 29.27 -8.80 81.05
N ALA A 990 30.48 -8.24 80.91
CA ALA A 990 31.49 -8.22 81.97
C ALA A 990 31.28 -7.11 83.02
N CYS A 991 30.82 -5.93 82.61
CA CYS A 991 30.75 -4.75 83.46
C CYS A 991 29.50 -4.69 84.37
N GLY A 992 28.52 -5.59 84.19
CA GLY A 992 27.32 -5.64 85.01
C GLY A 992 26.62 -4.28 85.11
N HIS A 993 26.43 -3.76 86.33
CA HIS A 993 25.81 -2.44 86.52
C HIS A 993 26.68 -1.26 86.08
N LEU A 994 28.01 -1.43 85.91
CA LEU A 994 28.91 -0.34 85.48
C LEU A 994 28.63 0.18 84.06
N ARG A 995 27.84 -0.55 83.27
CA ARG A 995 27.34 -0.09 81.96
C ARG A 995 26.41 1.13 82.05
N TYR A 996 25.89 1.44 83.24
CA TYR A 996 25.03 2.60 83.49
C TYR A 996 25.86 3.78 84.03
N PRO A 997 25.49 5.04 83.69
CA PRO A 997 26.20 6.22 84.15
C PRO A 997 26.21 6.32 85.68
N PRO A 998 27.26 6.92 86.30
CA PRO A 998 27.42 6.98 87.75
C PRO A 998 26.20 7.53 88.49
N LEU A 999 25.55 8.57 87.96
CA LEU A 999 24.34 9.16 88.53
C LEU A 999 23.18 8.15 88.57
N GLY A 1000 22.94 7.42 87.48
CA GLY A 1000 21.88 6.41 87.41
C GLY A 1000 22.13 5.26 88.39
N ARG A 1001 23.39 4.84 88.55
CA ARG A 1001 23.77 3.82 89.54
C ARG A 1001 23.60 4.31 90.96
N ALA A 1002 23.98 5.56 91.25
CA ALA A 1002 23.83 6.17 92.57
C ALA A 1002 22.36 6.35 92.96
N LEU A 1003 21.52 6.86 92.05
CA LEU A 1003 20.07 6.97 92.25
C LEU A 1003 19.42 5.59 92.43
N GLY A 1004 19.81 4.59 91.64
CA GLY A 1004 19.33 3.22 91.78
C GLY A 1004 19.73 2.59 93.12
N ALA A 1005 20.97 2.79 93.57
CA ALA A 1005 21.44 2.31 94.86
C ALA A 1005 20.76 3.03 96.04
N LEU A 1006 20.53 4.34 95.94
CA LEU A 1006 19.80 5.13 96.93
C LEU A 1006 18.36 4.65 97.04
N ALA A 1007 17.65 4.55 95.92
CA ALA A 1007 16.28 4.02 95.87
C ALA A 1007 16.20 2.61 96.46
N TRP A 1008 17.20 1.76 96.17
CA TRP A 1008 17.28 0.41 96.73
C TRP A 1008 17.53 0.40 98.25
N SER A 1009 18.35 1.34 98.76
CA SER A 1009 18.65 1.46 100.18
C SER A 1009 17.48 2.00 101.02
N THR A 1010 16.60 2.81 100.42
CA THR A 1010 15.40 3.37 101.09
C THR A 1010 14.22 2.39 101.19
N LEU A 1011 14.30 1.21 100.57
CA LEU A 1011 13.26 0.17 100.58
C LEU A 1011 13.27 -0.74 101.83
N ASP A 1012 13.95 -0.35 102.91
CA ASP A 1012 14.11 -1.14 104.14
C ASP A 1012 12.86 -1.09 105.03
N VAL A 1013 11.80 -1.78 104.61
CA VAL A 1013 10.67 -2.20 105.47
C VAL A 1013 10.87 -3.68 105.80
N PRO A 1014 10.84 -4.11 107.08
CA PRO A 1014 11.31 -5.43 107.52
C PRO A 1014 10.72 -6.64 106.77
N ASP A 1015 9.50 -6.55 106.25
CA ASP A 1015 8.86 -7.63 105.48
C ASP A 1015 8.77 -7.38 103.95
N GLY A 1016 8.89 -6.12 103.51
CA GLY A 1016 8.80 -5.75 102.09
C GLY A 1016 10.10 -6.00 101.32
N GLY A 1017 11.24 -5.61 101.91
CA GLY A 1017 12.55 -5.72 101.28
C GLY A 1017 13.03 -7.17 101.09
N VAL A 1018 12.69 -8.06 102.02
CA VAL A 1018 13.02 -9.50 101.93
C VAL A 1018 12.17 -10.17 100.85
N ARG A 1019 10.87 -9.87 100.78
CA ARG A 1019 9.98 -10.40 99.75
C ARG A 1019 10.38 -9.93 98.36
N LEU A 1020 10.71 -8.65 98.18
CA LEU A 1020 11.16 -8.12 96.90
C LEU A 1020 12.51 -8.72 96.49
N ARG A 1021 13.47 -8.85 97.41
CA ARG A 1021 14.75 -9.55 97.13
C ARG A 1021 14.54 -11.00 96.74
N ARG A 1022 13.60 -11.71 97.39
CA ARG A 1022 13.27 -13.10 97.08
C ARG A 1022 12.55 -13.21 95.73
N GLN A 1023 11.65 -12.29 95.41
CA GLN A 1023 11.00 -12.20 94.10
C GLN A 1023 12.00 -11.84 93.00
N CYS A 1024 12.88 -10.86 93.19
CA CYS A 1024 13.92 -10.52 92.23
C CYS A 1024 14.93 -11.66 92.04
N ARG A 1025 15.33 -12.38 93.11
CA ARG A 1025 16.17 -13.58 92.99
C ARG A 1025 15.44 -14.73 92.31
N GLY A 1026 14.15 -14.91 92.61
CA GLY A 1026 13.30 -15.91 91.96
C GLY A 1026 13.12 -15.62 90.47
N LEU A 1027 12.82 -14.38 90.11
CA LEU A 1027 12.70 -13.90 88.73
C LEU A 1027 14.05 -13.93 88.01
N ALA A 1028 15.16 -13.58 88.67
CA ALA A 1028 16.50 -13.71 88.10
C ALA A 1028 16.90 -15.18 87.89
N GLY A 1029 16.47 -16.08 88.80
CA GLY A 1029 16.64 -17.52 88.67
C GLY A 1029 15.83 -18.07 87.49
N LEU A 1030 14.53 -17.78 87.45
CA LEU A 1030 13.64 -18.13 86.33
C LEU A 1030 14.17 -17.60 84.99
N ARG A 1031 14.67 -16.36 84.97
CA ARG A 1031 15.26 -15.74 83.77
C ARG A 1031 16.58 -16.36 83.33
N ARG A 1032 17.37 -16.93 84.25
CA ARG A 1032 18.59 -17.70 83.90
C ARG A 1032 18.25 -19.10 83.39
N THR A 1033 17.23 -19.73 83.96
CA THR A 1033 16.86 -21.12 83.61
C THR A 1033 16.02 -21.20 82.34
N PHE A 1034 15.13 -20.22 82.12
CA PHE A 1034 14.15 -20.26 81.03
C PHE A 1034 14.30 -19.09 80.03
N GLY A 1035 15.34 -18.25 80.18
CA GLY A 1035 15.50 -17.02 79.38
C GLY A 1035 14.57 -15.88 79.81
N PRO A 1036 14.72 -14.66 79.24
CA PRO A 1036 13.81 -13.55 79.52
C PRO A 1036 12.38 -13.90 79.08
N ALA A 1037 11.46 -14.01 80.04
CA ALA A 1037 10.04 -14.05 79.73
C ALA A 1037 9.63 -12.69 79.09
N PRO A 1038 8.86 -12.69 77.99
CA PRO A 1038 8.37 -11.46 77.38
C PRO A 1038 7.39 -10.84 78.38
N ALA A 1039 7.83 -9.76 79.03
CA ALA A 1039 7.00 -9.08 80.01
C ALA A 1039 5.86 -8.37 79.28
N VAL A 1040 4.65 -8.61 79.80
CA VAL A 1040 3.40 -7.92 79.52
C VAL A 1040 3.63 -6.40 79.54
N ALA A 1041 3.37 -5.79 78.38
CA ALA A 1041 3.24 -4.37 78.01
C ALA A 1041 3.88 -3.31 78.92
#